data_AF-A0A8R2A943-F1
#
_entry.id   AF-A0A8R2A943-F1
#
_cell.length_a   1.000
_cell.length_b   1.000
_cell.length_c   1.000
_cell.angle_alpha   90.00
_cell.angle_beta   90.00
_cell.angle_gamma   90.00
#
_symmetry.space_group_name_H-M   'P 1'
#
loop_
_entity.id
_entity.type
_entity.pdbx_description
1 polymer ?
#
loop_
_entity_poly.entity_id
_entity_poly.type
_entity_poly.pdbx_seq_one_letter_code
_entity_poly.pdbx_strand_id
1 'polypeptide(L)'
;MASSLAHLAENLSSANFDKFREVAKVFAPSEMSLVTRKGVYPYEYTDSWDKLQVPSLPDKFQFYSALTETHVCDEDYDHAIRVWNHFGCTTLGAYSDLYLKVDVLLSADVFENFRDICMATYHLDPAHYYTSPGFSFDCMLHFTKVQLELLIDFEKVLFLESGTRGGLVQASKRHARANNPETPGYNAEEPNTSLIYLDANNLYGYAMCQYMPIGDFVWYSGNPEVALAQLEWMRATDDIGRFYEVDIIYSQDLHDVQNDLPFLPHSSIPHGSTVRKLMATFQRKEHYVVHYMNLKQAMAHGVVVEKTHRVLEFRQSPWLAPYINLNTELRKQAKNKFEEKFFKDLNNSVYGKTFENMRLRINLELVSCPVRMRKLINRPTFKYCTTYNENLSVVTQHTKEVDFCKPIYIGFAVLELSKVVMYGFHYDVMKRHYGDKIELLYTDTDSLFYRVTTNDFFVDLMKNPNLMRFMDTSNFPHDHMCYTTARKRIPGCFKFECGSRTVYEFVALRAKSYAYDVEEEITIRAKGVMGHVMRNHLTFAEHKRCLFADVDDDAESDECDNEFDASMGKMIAADSALKAVAQIHRNASTSATNSPSTTHPSHVYSYMPFTPYRENVSIRSFKHELRTIRTMKLVLNRADDKRHVLPDNISTYAHGHHRINY
;
A
#
# COMPACT_ATOMS: atom_id res chain seq x y z
N MET A 1 7.99 -10.95 0.53
CA MET A 1 7.78 -9.93 -0.52
C MET A 1 7.01 -10.57 -1.66
N ALA A 2 5.92 -9.96 -2.14
CA ALA A 2 5.22 -10.50 -3.31
C ALA A 2 5.92 -9.99 -4.59
N SER A 3 6.34 -10.91 -5.46
CA SER A 3 6.80 -10.64 -6.81
C SER A 3 6.49 -11.86 -7.68
N SER A 4 6.32 -11.67 -8.99
CA SER A 4 6.08 -12.80 -9.89
C SER A 4 7.39 -13.58 -10.09
N LEU A 5 7.27 -14.90 -10.29
CA LEU A 5 8.43 -15.73 -10.64
C LEU A 5 9.13 -15.22 -11.90
N ALA A 6 8.37 -14.71 -12.88
CA ALA A 6 8.91 -14.10 -14.09
C ALA A 6 9.89 -12.95 -13.76
N HIS A 7 9.48 -12.02 -12.91
CA HIS A 7 10.34 -10.91 -12.51
C HIS A 7 11.52 -11.38 -11.65
N LEU A 8 11.32 -12.37 -10.78
CA LEU A 8 12.40 -12.90 -9.94
C LEU A 8 13.48 -13.60 -10.78
N ALA A 9 13.06 -14.43 -11.76
CA ALA A 9 13.97 -15.08 -12.69
C ALA A 9 14.71 -14.06 -13.58
N GLU A 10 14.02 -13.01 -14.05
CA GLU A 10 14.64 -11.92 -14.82
C GLU A 10 15.78 -11.23 -14.05
N ASN A 11 15.64 -11.06 -12.73
CA ASN A 11 16.69 -10.46 -11.89
C ASN A 11 17.92 -11.37 -11.72
N LEU A 12 17.81 -12.67 -12.02
CA LEU A 12 18.95 -13.60 -12.04
C LEU A 12 19.64 -13.65 -13.41
N SER A 13 19.01 -13.14 -14.47
CA SER A 13 19.56 -13.19 -15.83
C SER A 13 20.95 -12.55 -15.89
N SER A 14 21.93 -13.35 -16.29
CA SER A 14 23.30 -12.96 -16.56
C SER A 14 23.72 -13.54 -17.90
N ALA A 15 24.75 -12.97 -18.54
CA ALA A 15 25.23 -13.44 -19.84
C ALA A 15 25.66 -14.93 -19.83
N ASN A 16 26.03 -15.46 -18.66
CA ASN A 16 26.57 -16.81 -18.52
C ASN A 16 25.63 -17.78 -17.77
N PHE A 17 24.43 -17.34 -17.37
CA PHE A 17 23.46 -18.12 -16.59
C PHE A 17 24.01 -18.71 -15.26
N ASP A 18 25.09 -18.15 -14.73
CA ASP A 18 25.79 -18.62 -13.52
C ASP A 18 24.92 -18.64 -12.25
N LYS A 19 23.86 -17.84 -12.23
CA LYS A 19 22.87 -17.81 -11.15
C LYS A 19 21.80 -18.91 -11.23
N PHE A 20 21.76 -19.70 -12.30
CA PHE A 20 20.78 -20.77 -12.52
C PHE A 20 21.37 -22.17 -12.24
N ARG A 21 21.80 -22.40 -10.99
CA ARG A 21 22.53 -23.60 -10.56
C ARG A 21 21.66 -24.86 -10.56
N GLU A 22 20.39 -24.76 -10.24
CA GLU A 22 19.44 -25.88 -10.20
C GLU A 22 18.93 -26.20 -11.60
N VAL A 23 18.61 -25.20 -12.41
CA VAL A 23 18.25 -25.39 -13.83
C VAL A 23 19.40 -26.05 -14.59
N ALA A 24 20.65 -25.59 -14.40
CA ALA A 24 21.83 -26.14 -15.09
C ALA A 24 22.17 -27.60 -14.74
N LYS A 25 21.64 -28.15 -13.64
CA LYS A 25 21.77 -29.59 -13.32
C LYS A 25 20.88 -30.47 -14.19
N VAL A 26 19.84 -29.89 -14.78
CA VAL A 26 18.78 -30.62 -15.47
C VAL A 26 18.84 -30.42 -16.98
N PHE A 27 19.18 -29.22 -17.43
CA PHE A 27 19.16 -28.82 -18.83
C PHE A 27 20.57 -28.59 -19.38
N ALA A 28 20.78 -28.86 -20.66
CA ALA A 28 22.06 -28.67 -21.33
C ALA A 28 22.35 -27.17 -21.54
N PRO A 29 23.63 -26.77 -21.67
CA PRO A 29 23.99 -25.36 -21.89
C PRO A 29 23.31 -24.71 -23.10
N SER A 30 23.06 -25.48 -24.17
CA SER A 30 22.34 -25.00 -25.37
C SER A 30 20.86 -24.72 -25.12
N GLU A 31 20.28 -25.27 -24.05
CA GLU A 31 18.87 -25.18 -23.71
C GLU A 31 18.58 -24.03 -22.73
N MET A 32 19.59 -23.50 -22.05
CA MET A 32 19.44 -22.53 -20.95
C MET A 32 18.58 -21.32 -21.35
N SER A 33 18.77 -20.78 -22.55
CA SER A 33 17.99 -19.63 -23.06
C SER A 33 16.48 -19.90 -23.16
N LEU A 34 16.06 -21.17 -23.17
CA LEU A 34 14.66 -21.60 -23.20
C LEU A 34 14.06 -21.82 -21.81
N VAL A 35 14.89 -22.01 -20.78
CA VAL A 35 14.45 -22.46 -19.44
C VAL A 35 14.85 -21.54 -18.28
N THR A 36 15.52 -20.41 -18.56
CA THR A 36 15.91 -19.41 -17.55
C THR A 36 14.95 -18.23 -17.44
N ARG A 37 13.76 -18.34 -18.05
CA ARG A 37 12.66 -17.40 -17.89
C ARG A 37 11.38 -18.16 -17.60
N LYS A 38 10.42 -17.49 -16.95
CA LYS A 38 9.09 -18.08 -16.77
C LYS A 38 8.47 -18.38 -18.14
N GLY A 39 8.01 -19.61 -18.33
CA GLY A 39 7.28 -20.02 -19.53
C GLY A 39 5.89 -19.40 -19.59
N VAL A 40 5.16 -19.68 -20.67
CA VAL A 40 3.74 -19.33 -20.80
C VAL A 40 2.87 -20.58 -20.86
N TYR A 41 1.68 -20.50 -20.31
CA TYR A 41 0.77 -21.64 -20.24
C TYR A 41 -0.68 -21.19 -20.45
N PRO A 42 -1.49 -21.93 -21.23
CA PRO A 42 -2.86 -21.55 -21.53
C PRO A 42 -3.81 -22.07 -20.44
N TYR A 43 -3.81 -21.40 -19.28
CA TYR A 43 -4.53 -21.81 -18.09
C TYR A 43 -6.04 -21.95 -18.33
N GLU A 44 -6.64 -20.98 -19.02
CA GLU A 44 -8.07 -20.93 -19.31
C GLU A 44 -8.51 -22.00 -20.33
N TYR A 45 -7.62 -22.37 -21.25
CA TYR A 45 -7.88 -23.45 -22.21
C TYR A 45 -7.80 -24.83 -21.57
N THR A 46 -6.96 -25.00 -20.55
CA THR A 46 -6.69 -26.28 -19.88
C THR A 46 -7.68 -26.51 -18.75
N ASP A 47 -8.95 -26.64 -19.10
CA ASP A 47 -10.08 -26.74 -18.15
C ASP A 47 -10.46 -28.17 -17.76
N SER A 48 -9.78 -29.17 -18.32
CA SER A 48 -10.09 -30.59 -18.14
C SER A 48 -8.87 -31.48 -18.40
N TRP A 49 -8.88 -32.68 -17.84
CA TRP A 49 -7.81 -33.67 -18.04
C TRP A 49 -7.64 -34.07 -19.52
N ASP A 50 -8.74 -34.08 -20.28
CA ASP A 50 -8.71 -34.41 -21.71
C ASP A 50 -7.90 -33.39 -22.52
N LYS A 51 -7.88 -32.12 -22.10
CA LYS A 51 -7.06 -31.07 -22.74
C LYS A 51 -5.58 -31.36 -22.65
N LEU A 52 -5.11 -32.06 -21.61
CA LEU A 52 -3.72 -32.45 -21.48
C LEU A 52 -3.31 -33.51 -22.52
N GLN A 53 -4.26 -34.20 -23.15
CA GLN A 53 -3.98 -35.20 -24.20
C GLN A 53 -3.92 -34.59 -25.60
N VAL A 54 -4.21 -33.29 -25.76
CA VAL A 54 -4.18 -32.61 -27.06
C VAL A 54 -2.77 -32.64 -27.64
N PRO A 55 -2.56 -33.14 -28.87
CA PRO A 55 -1.23 -33.37 -29.43
C PRO A 55 -0.59 -32.14 -30.08
N SER A 56 -1.08 -30.95 -29.77
CA SER A 56 -0.63 -29.68 -30.34
C SER A 56 -0.63 -28.58 -29.30
N LEU A 57 0.23 -27.59 -29.51
CA LEU A 57 0.15 -26.34 -28.77
C LEU A 57 -1.15 -25.61 -29.18
N PRO A 58 -1.96 -25.10 -28.23
CA PRO A 58 -3.16 -24.31 -28.52
C PRO A 58 -2.82 -23.05 -29.31
N ASP A 59 -3.79 -22.52 -30.05
CA ASP A 59 -3.63 -21.29 -30.81
C ASP A 59 -3.40 -20.08 -29.88
N LYS A 60 -2.72 -19.04 -30.37
CA LYS A 60 -2.37 -17.83 -29.59
C LYS A 60 -3.56 -17.23 -28.84
N PHE A 61 -4.74 -17.19 -29.45
CA PHE A 61 -5.94 -16.62 -28.82
C PHE A 61 -6.40 -17.41 -27.60
N GLN A 62 -6.06 -18.70 -27.50
CA GLN A 62 -6.41 -19.60 -26.40
C GLN A 62 -5.51 -19.41 -25.16
N PHE A 63 -4.48 -18.57 -25.26
CA PHE A 63 -3.66 -18.11 -24.14
C PHE A 63 -4.20 -16.81 -23.50
N TYR A 64 -5.43 -16.41 -23.82
CA TYR A 64 -6.06 -15.26 -23.18
C TYR A 64 -6.26 -15.52 -21.68
N SER A 65 -5.78 -14.60 -20.84
CA SER A 65 -6.02 -14.68 -19.41
C SER A 65 -7.22 -13.84 -18.99
N ALA A 66 -8.24 -14.49 -18.42
CA ALA A 66 -9.40 -13.81 -17.85
C ALA A 66 -9.06 -13.10 -16.52
N LEU A 67 -7.97 -13.51 -15.85
CA LEU A 67 -7.51 -12.90 -14.60
C LEU A 67 -6.82 -11.55 -14.81
N THR A 68 -6.18 -11.36 -15.97
CA THR A 68 -5.50 -10.10 -16.33
C THR A 68 -6.18 -9.35 -17.47
N GLU A 69 -7.16 -9.99 -18.12
CA GLU A 69 -7.89 -9.52 -19.30
C GLU A 69 -6.96 -9.18 -20.48
N THR A 70 -5.94 -9.99 -20.69
CA THR A 70 -4.91 -9.75 -21.71
C THR A 70 -4.64 -11.00 -22.54
N HIS A 71 -4.37 -10.79 -23.83
CA HIS A 71 -3.77 -11.82 -24.68
C HIS A 71 -2.27 -11.97 -24.38
N VAL A 72 -1.73 -13.15 -24.66
CA VAL A 72 -0.29 -13.36 -24.73
C VAL A 72 0.33 -12.49 -25.84
N CYS A 73 1.52 -11.93 -25.62
CA CYS A 73 2.22 -11.20 -26.67
C CYS A 73 2.84 -12.15 -27.71
N ASP A 74 3.23 -11.61 -28.87
CA ASP A 74 3.84 -12.42 -29.94
C ASP A 74 5.14 -13.08 -29.48
N GLU A 75 6.00 -12.33 -28.78
CA GLU A 75 7.31 -12.80 -28.33
C GLU A 75 7.19 -14.00 -27.37
N ASP A 76 6.19 -13.97 -26.49
CA ASP A 76 5.93 -15.00 -25.51
C ASP A 76 5.30 -16.26 -26.14
N TYR A 77 4.40 -16.07 -27.10
CA TYR A 77 3.81 -17.19 -27.84
C TYR A 77 4.85 -17.87 -28.75
N ASP A 78 5.68 -17.09 -29.44
CA ASP A 78 6.80 -17.62 -30.23
C ASP A 78 7.80 -18.39 -29.36
N HIS A 79 8.03 -17.92 -28.13
CA HIS A 79 8.84 -18.64 -27.17
C HIS A 79 8.19 -19.99 -26.79
N ALA A 80 6.88 -20.02 -26.56
CA ALA A 80 6.14 -21.26 -26.30
C ALA A 80 6.30 -22.28 -27.43
N ILE A 81 6.18 -21.83 -28.69
CA ILE A 81 6.39 -22.66 -29.89
C ILE A 81 7.82 -23.21 -29.92
N ARG A 82 8.82 -22.36 -29.68
CA ARG A 82 10.23 -22.80 -29.64
C ARG A 82 10.47 -23.87 -28.59
N VAL A 83 9.95 -23.67 -27.37
CA VAL A 83 10.06 -24.64 -26.26
C VAL A 83 9.37 -25.95 -26.63
N TRP A 84 8.12 -25.89 -27.11
CA TRP A 84 7.36 -27.06 -27.53
C TRP A 84 8.13 -27.91 -28.55
N ASN A 85 8.62 -27.27 -29.61
CA ASN A 85 9.34 -27.95 -30.69
C ASN A 85 10.70 -28.47 -30.24
N HIS A 86 11.47 -27.69 -29.48
CA HIS A 86 12.82 -28.05 -29.05
C HIS A 86 12.83 -29.27 -28.14
N PHE A 87 11.92 -29.32 -27.17
CA PHE A 87 11.81 -30.43 -26.22
C PHE A 87 10.93 -31.58 -26.75
N GLY A 88 10.47 -31.51 -28.00
CA GLY A 88 9.68 -32.58 -28.62
C GLY A 88 8.39 -32.88 -27.88
N CYS A 89 7.71 -31.85 -27.34
CA CYS A 89 6.45 -32.05 -26.63
C CYS A 89 5.40 -32.64 -27.58
N THR A 90 4.87 -33.82 -27.22
CA THR A 90 3.87 -34.52 -28.04
C THR A 90 2.44 -34.28 -27.60
N THR A 91 2.23 -33.80 -26.38
CA THR A 91 0.91 -33.45 -25.81
C THR A 91 1.00 -32.22 -24.92
N LEU A 92 -0.14 -31.55 -24.70
CA LEU A 92 -0.22 -30.40 -23.78
C LEU A 92 0.14 -30.78 -22.34
N GLY A 93 -0.08 -32.03 -21.95
CA GLY A 93 0.36 -32.60 -20.68
C GLY A 93 1.88 -32.65 -20.56
N ALA A 94 2.58 -33.14 -21.59
CA ALA A 94 4.04 -33.14 -21.60
C ALA A 94 4.62 -31.72 -21.53
N TYR A 95 3.98 -30.75 -22.22
CA TYR A 95 4.33 -29.34 -22.11
C TYR A 95 4.07 -28.78 -20.70
N SER A 96 2.97 -29.17 -20.06
CA SER A 96 2.63 -28.81 -18.68
C SER A 96 3.66 -29.31 -17.68
N ASP A 97 4.08 -30.57 -17.79
CA ASP A 97 5.09 -31.16 -16.91
C ASP A 97 6.43 -30.44 -17.06
N LEU A 98 6.84 -30.13 -18.31
CA LEU A 98 8.03 -29.33 -18.57
C LEU A 98 7.91 -27.92 -17.97
N TYR A 99 6.77 -27.25 -18.21
CA TYR A 99 6.47 -25.92 -17.67
C TYR A 99 6.61 -25.89 -16.14
N LEU A 100 5.96 -26.83 -15.45
CA LEU A 100 6.01 -26.94 -13.99
C LEU A 100 7.41 -27.25 -13.48
N LYS A 101 8.14 -28.14 -14.18
CA LYS A 101 9.53 -28.47 -13.85
C LYS A 101 10.42 -27.23 -13.92
N VAL A 102 10.30 -26.43 -14.97
CA VAL A 102 11.04 -25.16 -15.11
C VAL A 102 10.66 -24.19 -13.99
N ASP A 103 9.37 -24.02 -13.68
CA ASP A 103 8.91 -23.13 -12.61
C ASP A 103 9.48 -23.53 -11.23
N VAL A 104 9.55 -24.84 -10.92
CA VAL A 104 10.15 -25.35 -9.67
C VAL A 104 11.65 -25.08 -9.62
N LEU A 105 12.38 -25.34 -10.71
CA LEU A 105 13.83 -25.14 -10.77
C LEU A 105 14.18 -23.65 -10.68
N LEU A 106 13.45 -22.79 -11.38
CA LEU A 106 13.59 -21.33 -11.28
C LEU A 106 13.33 -20.84 -9.85
N SER A 107 12.30 -21.38 -9.19
CA SER A 107 11.98 -21.01 -7.80
C SER A 107 13.10 -21.43 -6.84
N ALA A 108 13.69 -22.62 -7.06
CA ALA A 108 14.84 -23.08 -6.29
C ALA A 108 16.07 -22.18 -6.51
N ASP A 109 16.38 -21.83 -7.76
CA ASP A 109 17.48 -20.91 -8.08
C ASP A 109 17.28 -19.53 -7.45
N VAL A 110 16.08 -18.96 -7.53
CA VAL A 110 15.74 -17.71 -6.84
C VAL A 110 15.97 -17.81 -5.35
N PHE A 111 15.57 -18.91 -4.72
CA PHE A 111 15.75 -19.10 -3.29
C PHE A 111 17.21 -19.33 -2.88
N GLU A 112 17.99 -20.07 -3.65
CA GLU A 112 19.42 -20.30 -3.39
C GLU A 112 20.22 -19.00 -3.52
N ASN A 113 19.98 -18.19 -4.55
CA ASN A 113 20.60 -16.87 -4.67
C ASN A 113 20.18 -15.94 -3.53
N PHE A 114 18.92 -16.01 -3.10
CA PHE A 114 18.43 -15.28 -1.95
C PHE A 114 19.12 -15.70 -0.64
N ARG A 115 19.34 -17.01 -0.43
CA ARG A 115 20.10 -17.55 0.70
C ARG A 115 21.52 -17.04 0.71
N ASP A 116 22.22 -17.08 -0.44
CA ASP A 116 23.60 -16.59 -0.56
C ASP A 116 23.71 -15.12 -0.14
N ILE A 117 22.82 -14.27 -0.65
CA ILE A 117 22.77 -12.83 -0.28
C ILE A 117 22.55 -12.67 1.23
N CYS A 118 21.59 -13.39 1.79
CA CYS A 118 21.23 -13.29 3.20
C CYS A 118 22.36 -13.77 4.13
N MET A 119 22.98 -14.91 3.82
CA MET A 119 24.06 -15.47 4.62
C MET A 119 25.33 -14.61 4.55
N ALA A 120 25.66 -14.07 3.37
CA ALA A 120 26.79 -13.16 3.20
C ALA A 120 26.58 -11.84 3.95
N THR A 121 25.35 -11.32 3.95
CA THR A 121 25.04 -9.99 4.50
C THR A 121 24.74 -10.02 6.00
N TYR A 122 23.95 -10.99 6.47
CA TYR A 122 23.38 -11.02 7.82
C TYR A 122 23.85 -12.22 8.65
N HIS A 123 24.61 -13.15 8.06
CA HIS A 123 25.09 -14.38 8.71
C HIS A 123 23.97 -15.27 9.26
N LEU A 124 22.78 -15.16 8.69
CA LEU A 124 21.61 -15.96 9.00
C LEU A 124 21.07 -16.58 7.71
N ASP A 125 20.71 -17.86 7.78
CA ASP A 125 20.10 -18.57 6.65
C ASP A 125 18.58 -18.38 6.68
N PRO A 126 17.99 -17.76 5.64
CA PRO A 126 16.55 -17.52 5.60
C PRO A 126 15.71 -18.80 5.51
N ALA A 127 16.31 -19.96 5.19
CA ALA A 127 15.61 -21.25 5.19
C ALA A 127 15.11 -21.70 6.58
N HIS A 128 15.66 -21.13 7.66
CA HIS A 128 15.19 -21.39 9.03
C HIS A 128 13.98 -20.55 9.45
N TYR A 129 13.42 -19.74 8.54
CA TYR A 129 12.36 -18.81 8.85
C TYR A 129 11.13 -19.04 7.98
N TYR A 130 9.95 -19.01 8.59
CA TYR A 130 8.69 -19.11 7.86
C TYR A 130 8.42 -17.89 6.97
N THR A 131 8.91 -16.72 7.35
CA THR A 131 8.60 -15.46 6.67
C THR A 131 9.76 -14.46 6.77
N SER A 132 9.88 -13.58 5.77
CA SER A 132 10.88 -12.51 5.74
C SER A 132 10.84 -11.58 6.97
N PRO A 133 9.67 -11.24 7.56
CA PRO A 133 9.66 -10.42 8.77
C PRO A 133 10.25 -11.09 10.01
N GLY A 134 10.08 -12.41 10.16
CA GLY A 134 10.77 -13.16 11.22
C GLY A 134 12.28 -13.12 11.04
N PHE A 135 12.74 -13.43 9.82
CA PHE A 135 14.15 -13.33 9.44
C PHE A 135 14.71 -11.93 9.70
N SER A 136 14.01 -10.88 9.25
CA SER A 136 14.46 -9.50 9.39
C SER A 136 14.64 -9.06 10.84
N PHE A 137 13.73 -9.49 11.72
CA PHE A 137 13.80 -9.16 13.14
C PHE A 137 15.02 -9.81 13.80
N ASP A 138 15.29 -11.07 13.48
CA ASP A 138 16.45 -11.78 14.02
C ASP A 138 17.76 -11.28 13.42
N CYS A 139 17.79 -10.88 12.14
CA CYS A 139 18.92 -10.15 11.53
C CYS A 139 19.21 -8.85 12.29
N MET A 140 18.17 -8.09 12.62
CA MET A 140 18.31 -6.84 13.37
C MET A 140 18.88 -7.10 14.78
N LEU A 141 18.34 -8.08 15.52
CA LEU A 141 18.85 -8.45 16.84
C LEU A 141 20.29 -8.98 16.77
N HIS A 142 20.58 -9.82 15.78
CA HIS A 142 21.91 -10.36 15.57
C HIS A 142 22.92 -9.25 15.24
N PHE A 143 22.54 -8.27 14.44
CA PHE A 143 23.43 -7.17 14.05
C PHE A 143 23.66 -6.19 15.20
N THR A 144 22.58 -5.73 15.84
CA THR A 144 22.64 -4.66 16.86
C THR A 144 23.08 -5.18 18.23
N LYS A 145 22.90 -6.48 18.51
CA LYS A 145 23.10 -7.10 19.83
C LYS A 145 22.32 -6.41 20.95
N VAL A 146 21.28 -5.67 20.61
CA VAL A 146 20.43 -4.97 21.60
C VAL A 146 19.73 -5.98 22.51
N GLN A 147 19.62 -5.64 23.79
CA GLN A 147 18.80 -6.36 24.75
C GLN A 147 17.53 -5.53 25.01
N LEU A 148 16.39 -6.04 24.54
CA LEU A 148 15.09 -5.39 24.65
C LEU A 148 14.33 -5.96 25.85
N GLU A 149 13.82 -5.10 26.72
CA GLU A 149 12.94 -5.51 27.80
C GLU A 149 11.59 -5.98 27.24
N LEU A 150 11.06 -7.10 27.73
CA LEU A 150 9.67 -7.48 27.46
C LEU A 150 8.77 -6.97 28.58
N LEU A 151 7.64 -6.36 28.21
CA LEU A 151 6.69 -5.84 29.18
C LEU A 151 5.98 -6.99 29.89
N ILE A 152 6.31 -7.17 31.17
CA ILE A 152 5.67 -8.17 32.04
C ILE A 152 4.40 -7.64 32.71
N ASP A 153 4.24 -6.33 32.78
CA ASP A 153 3.07 -5.66 33.36
C ASP A 153 1.98 -5.50 32.29
N PHE A 154 0.85 -6.16 32.53
CA PHE A 154 -0.31 -6.14 31.63
C PHE A 154 -0.87 -4.73 31.44
N GLU A 155 -0.80 -3.83 32.43
CA GLU A 155 -1.28 -2.47 32.29
C GLU A 155 -0.41 -1.66 31.31
N LYS A 156 0.91 -1.87 31.31
CA LYS A 156 1.83 -1.23 30.36
C LYS A 156 1.58 -1.72 28.93
N VAL A 157 1.23 -3.00 28.76
CA VAL A 157 0.83 -3.56 27.46
C VAL A 157 -0.44 -2.87 26.98
N LEU A 158 -1.50 -2.83 27.79
CA LEU A 158 -2.76 -2.17 27.41
C LEU A 158 -2.59 -0.68 27.13
N PHE A 159 -1.75 0.01 27.90
CA PHE A 159 -1.42 1.42 27.71
C PHE A 159 -0.80 1.69 26.33
N LEU A 160 0.16 0.87 25.89
CA LEU A 160 0.76 1.05 24.56
C LEU A 160 -0.18 0.61 23.41
N GLU A 161 -0.96 -0.45 23.63
CA GLU A 161 -1.95 -0.90 22.65
C GLU A 161 -3.02 0.15 22.39
N SER A 162 -3.47 0.88 23.43
CA SER A 162 -4.47 1.95 23.28
C SER A 162 -3.94 3.18 22.53
N GLY A 163 -2.63 3.42 22.58
CA GLY A 163 -1.95 4.48 21.83
C GLY A 163 -1.70 4.14 20.35
N THR A 164 -1.74 2.86 19.97
CA THR A 164 -1.25 2.40 18.67
C THR A 164 -2.13 2.88 17.51
N ARG A 165 -1.57 3.72 16.64
CA ARG A 165 -2.27 4.34 15.49
C ARG A 165 -1.36 4.34 14.25
N GLY A 166 -1.83 3.70 13.19
CA GLY A 166 -1.10 3.57 11.92
C GLY A 166 -0.92 4.88 11.14
N GLY A 167 -0.54 4.76 9.86
CA GLY A 167 -0.41 5.89 8.95
C GLY A 167 -1.73 6.62 8.72
N LEU A 168 -1.69 7.96 8.73
CA LEU A 168 -2.84 8.81 8.45
C LEU A 168 -3.10 8.86 6.95
N VAL A 169 -4.38 8.77 6.56
CA VAL A 169 -4.79 8.86 5.15
C VAL A 169 -6.09 9.62 5.05
N GLN A 170 -6.12 10.71 4.28
CA GLN A 170 -7.30 11.55 4.11
C GLN A 170 -7.21 12.44 2.86
N ALA A 171 -8.38 12.79 2.31
CA ALA A 171 -8.54 13.79 1.27
C ALA A 171 -9.01 15.12 1.90
N SER A 172 -8.09 16.04 2.14
CA SER A 172 -8.39 17.36 2.72
C SER A 172 -9.05 18.30 1.71
N LYS A 173 -8.74 18.16 0.43
CA LYS A 173 -9.42 18.81 -0.69
C LYS A 173 -9.48 17.85 -1.87
N ARG A 174 -10.67 17.70 -2.44
CA ARG A 174 -11.00 16.55 -3.31
C ARG A 174 -10.78 16.81 -4.80
N HIS A 175 -10.50 18.05 -5.18
CA HIS A 175 -10.16 18.43 -6.55
C HIS A 175 -9.23 19.63 -6.56
N ALA A 176 -8.30 19.63 -7.51
CA ALA A 176 -7.50 20.79 -7.85
C ALA A 176 -7.00 20.70 -9.29
N ARG A 177 -6.85 21.85 -9.94
CA ARG A 177 -6.20 22.01 -11.24
C ARG A 177 -5.03 22.97 -11.09
N ALA A 178 -3.91 22.67 -11.74
CA ALA A 178 -2.81 23.61 -11.87
C ALA A 178 -3.20 24.77 -12.80
N ASN A 179 -2.61 25.94 -12.59
CA ASN A 179 -2.73 27.09 -13.47
C ASN A 179 -1.32 27.64 -13.72
N ASN A 180 -0.65 27.15 -14.75
CA ASN A 180 0.66 27.64 -15.15
C ASN A 180 0.80 27.53 -16.68
N PRO A 181 1.77 28.22 -17.32
CA PRO A 181 1.88 28.25 -18.78
C PRO A 181 2.01 26.89 -19.48
N GLU A 182 2.43 25.85 -18.77
CA GLU A 182 2.57 24.49 -19.29
C GLU A 182 1.26 23.68 -19.20
N THR A 183 0.27 24.17 -18.45
CA THR A 183 -0.97 23.44 -18.20
C THR A 183 -2.05 23.76 -19.24
N PRO A 184 -2.71 22.75 -19.84
CA PRO A 184 -3.83 22.97 -20.76
C PRO A 184 -4.98 23.79 -20.14
N GLY A 185 -5.30 24.91 -20.78
CA GLY A 185 -6.31 25.86 -20.29
C GLY A 185 -5.79 26.88 -19.28
N TYR A 186 -4.48 27.17 -19.29
CA TYR A 186 -3.86 28.25 -18.54
C TYR A 186 -4.61 29.59 -18.70
N ASN A 187 -4.88 30.24 -17.57
CA ASN A 187 -5.45 31.57 -17.51
C ASN A 187 -4.44 32.55 -16.89
N ALA A 188 -3.93 33.49 -17.69
CA ALA A 188 -2.97 34.50 -17.25
C ALA A 188 -3.59 35.57 -16.31
N GLU A 189 -4.92 35.64 -16.20
CA GLU A 189 -5.62 36.52 -15.26
C GLU A 189 -5.73 35.91 -13.86
N GLU A 190 -5.53 34.59 -13.74
CA GLU A 190 -5.53 33.88 -12.46
C GLU A 190 -4.11 33.69 -11.92
N PRO A 191 -3.93 33.61 -10.59
CA PRO A 191 -2.62 33.36 -10.01
C PRO A 191 -2.02 32.04 -10.51
N ASN A 192 -0.70 32.03 -10.70
CA ASN A 192 -0.01 30.80 -11.06
C ASN A 192 -0.08 29.79 -9.89
N THR A 193 -0.43 28.55 -10.21
CA THR A 193 -0.46 27.44 -9.26
C THR A 193 0.20 26.19 -9.82
N SER A 194 0.86 25.44 -8.94
CA SER A 194 1.51 24.16 -9.24
C SER A 194 0.96 23.08 -8.31
N LEU A 195 0.81 21.86 -8.85
CA LEU A 195 0.42 20.67 -8.10
C LEU A 195 1.67 19.82 -7.83
N ILE A 196 1.98 19.60 -6.56
CA ILE A 196 3.25 18.97 -6.14
C ILE A 196 2.95 17.72 -5.32
N TYR A 197 3.43 16.56 -5.78
CA TYR A 197 3.25 15.30 -5.08
C TYR A 197 4.58 14.79 -4.52
N LEU A 198 4.70 14.82 -3.19
CA LEU A 198 5.92 14.47 -2.46
C LEU A 198 5.72 13.20 -1.65
N ASP A 199 6.76 12.37 -1.58
CA ASP A 199 6.78 11.11 -0.81
C ASP A 199 8.07 11.02 0.01
N ALA A 200 7.94 10.72 1.30
CA ALA A 200 9.07 10.62 2.21
C ALA A 200 9.87 9.34 1.94
N ASN A 201 11.13 9.50 1.60
CA ASN A 201 12.08 8.41 1.45
C ASN A 201 12.18 7.64 2.78
N ASN A 202 11.69 6.39 2.80
CA ASN A 202 11.83 5.47 3.92
C ASN A 202 11.45 6.11 5.27
N LEU A 203 10.24 6.66 5.37
CA LEU A 203 9.74 7.37 6.56
C LEU A 203 9.95 6.58 7.86
N TYR A 204 9.53 5.31 7.89
CA TYR A 204 9.72 4.46 9.07
C TYR A 204 11.19 4.15 9.33
N GLY A 205 12.02 4.00 8.29
CA GLY A 205 13.47 3.91 8.42
C GLY A 205 14.07 5.13 9.12
N TYR A 206 13.69 6.33 8.72
CA TYR A 206 14.14 7.56 9.38
C TYR A 206 13.69 7.60 10.85
N ALA A 207 12.42 7.25 11.12
CA ALA A 207 11.90 7.16 12.48
C ALA A 207 12.74 6.17 13.31
N MET A 208 13.03 4.97 12.79
CA MET A 208 13.87 3.95 13.44
C MET A 208 15.33 4.38 13.65
N CYS A 209 15.84 5.40 12.95
CA CYS A 209 17.15 5.98 13.20
C CYS A 209 17.18 6.96 14.40
N GLN A 210 16.03 7.36 14.92
CA GLN A 210 15.95 8.21 16.10
C GLN A 210 16.22 7.42 17.38
N TYR A 211 16.22 8.09 18.53
CA TYR A 211 16.34 7.43 19.83
C TYR A 211 15.10 6.54 20.07
N MET A 212 15.32 5.23 20.06
CA MET A 212 14.31 4.21 20.21
C MET A 212 14.28 3.71 21.67
N PRO A 213 13.10 3.38 22.22
CA PRO A 213 13.02 2.79 23.55
C PRO A 213 13.74 1.43 23.59
N ILE A 214 14.29 1.08 24.75
CA ILE A 214 15.03 -0.16 24.98
C ILE A 214 14.39 -0.96 26.12
N GLY A 215 14.16 -0.30 27.26
CA GLY A 215 13.75 -0.91 28.52
C GLY A 215 13.70 0.12 29.65
N ASP A 216 13.74 -0.38 30.88
CA ASP A 216 13.60 0.35 32.14
C ASP A 216 12.25 1.07 32.24
N PHE A 217 11.18 0.37 31.89
CA PHE A 217 9.83 0.93 31.85
C PHE A 217 9.25 1.12 33.26
N VAL A 218 9.20 2.37 33.72
CA VAL A 218 8.70 2.72 35.06
C VAL A 218 7.61 3.77 34.99
N TRP A 219 6.52 3.55 35.73
CA TRP A 219 5.50 4.57 35.91
C TRP A 219 6.12 5.72 36.73
N TYR A 220 6.00 6.94 36.22
CA TYR A 220 6.47 8.13 36.92
C TYR A 220 5.73 8.27 38.25
N SER A 221 6.47 8.28 39.35
CA SER A 221 5.92 8.29 40.72
C SER A 221 5.56 9.70 41.23
N GLY A 222 6.05 10.75 40.55
CA GLY A 222 5.75 12.14 40.89
C GLY A 222 4.42 12.62 40.31
N ASN A 223 4.16 13.92 40.44
CA ASN A 223 2.98 14.55 39.85
C ASN A 223 3.09 14.56 38.30
N PRO A 224 2.17 13.93 37.55
CA PRO A 224 2.21 13.92 36.08
C PRO A 224 2.27 15.31 35.43
N GLU A 225 1.68 16.33 36.05
CA GLU A 225 1.74 17.70 35.53
C GLU A 225 3.14 18.32 35.63
N VAL A 226 3.93 17.92 36.63
CA VAL A 226 5.34 18.31 36.72
C VAL A 226 6.14 17.63 35.61
N ALA A 227 5.84 16.36 35.31
CA ALA A 227 6.46 15.67 34.19
C ALA A 227 6.11 16.33 32.84
N LEU A 228 4.86 16.78 32.66
CA LEU A 228 4.45 17.54 31.49
C LEU A 228 5.22 18.87 31.37
N ALA A 229 5.36 19.64 32.46
CA ALA A 229 6.11 20.89 32.45
C ALA A 229 7.60 20.69 32.07
N GLN A 230 8.19 19.54 32.44
CA GLN A 230 9.57 19.20 32.07
C GLN A 230 9.74 18.88 30.57
N LEU A 231 8.65 18.58 29.84
CA LEU A 231 8.69 18.21 28.42
C LEU A 231 9.34 19.28 27.55
N GLU A 232 9.18 20.56 27.90
CA GLU A 232 9.80 21.70 27.21
C GLU A 232 11.34 21.55 27.13
N TRP A 233 11.96 21.00 28.17
CA TRP A 233 13.41 20.90 28.31
C TRP A 233 13.99 19.55 27.85
N MET A 234 13.15 18.53 27.67
CA MET A 234 13.57 17.22 27.15
C MET A 234 14.05 17.32 25.70
N ARG A 235 15.16 16.66 25.38
CA ARG A 235 15.72 16.58 24.03
C ARG A 235 15.47 15.22 23.42
N ALA A 236 15.43 15.18 22.09
CA ALA A 236 15.30 13.93 21.33
C ALA A 236 16.44 12.93 21.57
N THR A 237 17.57 13.40 22.11
CA THR A 237 18.79 12.62 22.34
C THR A 237 19.06 12.36 23.83
N ASP A 238 18.11 12.70 24.71
CA ASP A 238 18.26 12.35 26.12
C ASP A 238 18.15 10.83 26.29
N ASP A 239 18.83 10.27 27.29
CA ASP A 239 18.80 8.82 27.55
C ASP A 239 17.43 8.34 28.06
N ILE A 240 16.58 9.26 28.52
CA ILE A 240 15.26 8.97 29.06
C ILE A 240 14.18 9.59 28.16
N GLY A 241 13.26 8.76 27.69
CA GLY A 241 12.04 9.15 26.99
C GLY A 241 10.80 8.95 27.85
N ARG A 242 9.67 9.48 27.37
CA ARG A 242 8.36 9.38 28.03
C ARG A 242 7.22 9.05 27.07
N PHE A 243 6.26 8.27 27.56
CA PHE A 243 4.93 8.17 26.98
C PHE A 243 3.93 8.78 27.96
N TYR A 244 3.00 9.59 27.45
CA TYR A 244 2.02 10.30 28.25
C TYR A 244 0.61 9.79 27.96
N GLU A 245 -0.25 9.70 28.97
CA GLU A 245 -1.70 9.61 28.83
C GLU A 245 -2.31 10.96 29.21
N VAL A 246 -2.90 11.65 28.24
CA VAL A 246 -3.33 13.05 28.38
C VAL A 246 -4.73 13.29 27.79
N ASP A 247 -5.43 14.28 28.32
CA ASP A 247 -6.61 14.85 27.70
C ASP A 247 -6.18 16.05 26.81
N ILE A 248 -6.63 16.04 25.55
CA ILE A 248 -6.27 17.04 24.54
C ILE A 248 -7.50 17.85 24.14
N ILE A 249 -7.33 19.17 24.11
CA ILE A 249 -8.32 20.11 23.57
C ILE A 249 -7.69 20.98 22.47
N TYR A 250 -8.52 21.36 21.49
CA TYR A 250 -8.15 22.28 20.42
C TYR A 250 -8.84 23.61 20.65
N SER A 251 -8.07 24.70 20.55
CA SER A 251 -8.64 26.03 20.51
C SER A 251 -9.20 26.33 19.13
N GLN A 252 -10.30 27.09 19.07
CA GLN A 252 -11.04 27.34 17.83
C GLN A 252 -10.22 28.09 16.78
N ASP A 253 -9.26 28.91 17.18
CA ASP A 253 -8.34 29.64 16.29
C ASP A 253 -7.43 28.69 15.48
N LEU A 254 -7.18 27.47 15.98
CA LEU A 254 -6.41 26.47 15.25
C LEU A 254 -7.21 25.79 14.14
N HIS A 255 -8.55 25.87 14.18
CA HIS A 255 -9.41 25.07 13.32
C HIS A 255 -9.19 25.38 11.85
N ASP A 256 -9.18 26.66 11.48
CA ASP A 256 -8.98 27.09 10.09
C ASP A 256 -7.54 26.84 9.63
N VAL A 257 -6.55 27.14 10.49
CA VAL A 257 -5.12 27.05 10.16
C VAL A 257 -4.63 25.61 10.01
N GLN A 258 -5.19 24.70 10.80
CA GLN A 258 -4.79 23.29 10.85
C GLN A 258 -5.83 22.35 10.22
N ASN A 259 -6.84 22.87 9.52
CA ASN A 259 -7.95 22.06 9.00
C ASN A 259 -7.45 20.92 8.10
N ASP A 260 -6.42 21.16 7.31
CA ASP A 260 -5.88 20.19 6.37
C ASP A 260 -5.15 19.02 7.03
N LEU A 261 -4.53 19.22 8.19
CA LEU A 261 -3.78 18.19 8.90
C LEU A 261 -3.75 18.38 10.44
N PRO A 262 -4.88 18.28 11.16
CA PRO A 262 -4.88 18.40 12.62
C PRO A 262 -3.89 17.42 13.29
N PHE A 263 -3.23 17.87 14.36
CA PHE A 263 -2.30 17.04 15.14
C PHE A 263 -3.01 15.84 15.81
N LEU A 264 -2.21 14.90 16.32
CA LEU A 264 -2.66 13.82 17.22
C LEU A 264 -3.90 13.07 16.71
N PRO A 265 -3.86 12.38 15.55
CA PRO A 265 -5.05 11.77 14.95
C PRO A 265 -5.66 10.73 15.90
N HIS A 266 -6.98 10.56 15.82
CA HIS A 266 -7.76 9.73 16.73
C HIS A 266 -8.57 8.67 15.97
N SER A 267 -8.69 7.49 16.57
CA SER A 267 -9.47 6.38 16.00
C SER A 267 -10.86 6.34 16.62
N SER A 268 -11.85 6.92 15.96
CA SER A 268 -13.26 6.91 16.37
C SER A 268 -14.16 6.44 15.23
N ILE A 269 -15.45 6.27 15.52
CA ILE A 269 -16.46 6.02 14.49
C ILE A 269 -16.93 7.41 14.02
N PRO A 270 -16.70 7.80 12.75
CA PRO A 270 -17.21 9.05 12.23
C PRO A 270 -18.74 9.08 12.21
N HIS A 271 -19.30 10.29 12.18
CA HIS A 271 -20.74 10.48 12.07
C HIS A 271 -21.27 9.86 10.76
N GLY A 272 -22.34 9.07 10.83
CA GLY A 272 -22.89 8.35 9.68
C GLY A 272 -22.14 7.06 9.29
N SER A 273 -21.16 6.62 10.08
CA SER A 273 -20.39 5.39 9.85
C SER A 273 -20.65 4.34 10.92
N THR A 274 -20.39 3.07 10.58
CA THR A 274 -20.36 1.95 11.54
C THR A 274 -18.93 1.46 11.81
N VAL A 275 -17.96 1.96 11.04
CA VAL A 275 -16.58 1.46 11.03
C VAL A 275 -15.66 2.45 11.72
N ARG A 276 -14.87 1.97 12.69
CA ARG A 276 -13.84 2.77 13.35
C ARG A 276 -12.73 3.15 12.36
N LYS A 277 -12.39 4.43 12.29
CA LYS A 277 -11.40 4.99 11.35
C LYS A 277 -10.43 5.91 12.08
N LEU A 278 -9.16 5.86 11.66
CA LEU A 278 -8.16 6.86 12.07
C LEU A 278 -8.39 8.15 11.26
N MET A 279 -8.62 9.25 11.99
CA MET A 279 -8.97 10.56 11.45
C MET A 279 -8.15 11.65 12.13
N ALA A 280 -7.76 12.68 11.38
CA ALA A 280 -7.25 13.91 11.97
C ALA A 280 -8.44 14.83 12.26
N THR A 281 -8.69 15.11 13.55
CA THR A 281 -9.91 15.77 14.03
C THR A 281 -9.58 16.80 15.12
N PHE A 282 -10.46 17.78 15.28
CA PHE A 282 -10.42 18.78 16.36
C PHE A 282 -11.20 18.35 17.60
N GLN A 283 -11.87 17.20 17.55
CA GLN A 283 -12.58 16.66 18.70
C GLN A 283 -11.63 16.49 19.90
N ARG A 284 -12.17 16.78 21.10
CA ARG A 284 -11.51 16.52 22.38
C ARG A 284 -11.13 15.04 22.45
N LYS A 285 -9.91 14.77 22.93
CA LYS A 285 -9.37 13.41 23.02
C LYS A 285 -9.10 13.14 24.49
N GLU A 286 -9.76 12.14 25.05
CA GLU A 286 -9.57 11.74 26.44
C GLU A 286 -8.64 10.54 26.50
N HIS A 287 -7.83 10.45 27.55
CA HIS A 287 -6.90 9.33 27.79
C HIS A 287 -6.02 9.01 26.57
N TYR A 288 -5.56 10.05 25.87
CA TYR A 288 -4.77 9.91 24.65
C TYR A 288 -3.32 9.52 24.99
N VAL A 289 -2.94 8.28 24.67
CA VAL A 289 -1.55 7.81 24.85
C VAL A 289 -0.67 8.30 23.70
N VAL A 290 0.44 8.98 23.99
CA VAL A 290 1.28 9.68 23.00
C VAL A 290 2.77 9.66 23.36
N HIS A 291 3.63 9.61 22.34
CA HIS A 291 5.09 9.76 22.51
C HIS A 291 5.47 11.22 22.81
N TYR A 292 6.40 11.44 23.75
CA TYR A 292 6.77 12.80 24.20
C TYR A 292 7.14 13.76 23.05
N MET A 293 7.91 13.31 22.06
CA MET A 293 8.23 14.11 20.86
C MET A 293 7.01 14.58 20.06
N ASN A 294 5.99 13.71 19.89
CA ASN A 294 4.77 14.05 19.15
C ASN A 294 3.91 15.03 19.97
N LEU A 295 3.79 14.79 21.28
CA LEU A 295 3.11 15.71 22.19
C LEU A 295 3.79 17.08 22.22
N LYS A 296 5.12 17.11 22.35
CA LYS A 296 5.93 18.34 22.36
C LYS A 296 5.74 19.15 21.08
N GLN A 297 5.74 18.48 19.91
CA GLN A 297 5.49 19.15 18.64
C GLN A 297 4.07 19.72 18.58
N ALA A 298 3.05 18.93 18.95
CA ALA A 298 1.66 19.40 18.96
C ALA A 298 1.47 20.63 19.86
N MET A 299 2.05 20.61 21.07
CA MET A 299 2.01 21.75 22.00
C MET A 299 2.72 22.99 21.45
N ALA A 300 3.85 22.83 20.77
CA ALA A 300 4.55 23.92 20.10
C ALA A 300 3.70 24.58 18.98
N HIS A 301 2.70 23.85 18.44
CA HIS A 301 1.71 24.35 17.48
C HIS A 301 0.36 24.70 18.11
N GLY A 302 0.32 24.93 19.43
CA GLY A 302 -0.83 25.48 20.13
C GLY A 302 -1.84 24.46 20.65
N VAL A 303 -1.63 23.15 20.43
CA VAL A 303 -2.50 22.11 21.02
C VAL A 303 -2.36 22.13 22.53
N VAL A 304 -3.48 22.12 23.24
CA VAL A 304 -3.50 22.25 24.70
C VAL A 304 -3.72 20.88 25.35
N VAL A 305 -2.87 20.56 26.32
CA VAL A 305 -3.08 19.46 27.26
C VAL A 305 -3.92 19.99 28.40
N GLU A 306 -5.13 19.45 28.55
CA GLU A 306 -6.05 19.82 29.61
C GLU A 306 -5.72 19.11 30.93
N LYS A 307 -5.26 17.86 30.83
CA LYS A 307 -4.93 17.01 31.97
C LYS A 307 -3.90 15.96 31.62
N THR A 308 -2.96 15.71 32.53
CA THR A 308 -2.03 14.57 32.47
C THR A 308 -2.43 13.50 33.47
N HIS A 309 -2.77 12.30 32.99
CA HIS A 309 -3.21 11.20 33.88
C HIS A 309 -2.04 10.37 34.39
N ARG A 310 -1.18 9.89 33.48
CA ARG A 310 -0.05 9.01 33.79
C ARG A 310 1.09 9.23 32.81
N VAL A 311 2.30 8.92 33.26
CA VAL A 311 3.53 9.01 32.46
C VAL A 311 4.34 7.73 32.63
N LEU A 312 4.74 7.12 31.53
CA LEU A 312 5.62 5.95 31.49
C LEU A 312 7.01 6.39 31.01
N GLU A 313 8.01 6.32 31.88
CA GLU A 313 9.41 6.60 31.55
C GLU A 313 10.10 5.35 31.01
N PHE A 314 11.08 5.55 30.13
CA PHE A 314 11.87 4.48 29.55
C PHE A 314 13.26 4.96 29.16
N ARG A 315 14.23 4.05 29.16
CA ARG A 315 15.54 4.28 28.57
C ARG A 315 15.48 4.15 27.05
N GLN A 316 16.15 5.05 26.35
CA GLN A 316 16.20 5.10 24.89
C GLN A 316 17.63 5.36 24.39
N SER A 317 17.93 4.94 23.15
CA SER A 317 19.16 5.29 22.45
C SER A 317 18.99 5.08 20.93
N PRO A 318 19.91 5.52 20.07
CA PRO A 318 19.79 5.35 18.62
C PRO A 318 20.24 3.93 18.16
N TRP A 319 20.01 2.91 18.98
CA TRP A 319 20.53 1.54 18.81
C TRP A 319 20.12 0.87 17.49
N LEU A 320 19.01 1.28 16.89
CA LEU A 320 18.49 0.71 15.65
C LEU A 320 19.06 1.41 14.39
N ALA A 321 19.58 2.63 14.53
CA ALA A 321 20.11 3.42 13.41
C ALA A 321 21.23 2.71 12.61
N PRO A 322 22.21 2.02 13.24
CA PRO A 322 23.24 1.30 12.51
C PRO A 322 22.69 0.23 11.54
N TYR A 323 21.65 -0.50 11.95
CA TYR A 323 21.01 -1.52 11.11
C TYR A 323 20.26 -0.89 9.92
N ILE A 324 19.54 0.20 10.14
CA ILE A 324 18.86 0.93 9.07
C ILE A 324 19.86 1.50 8.07
N ASN A 325 20.99 2.03 8.55
CA ASN A 325 22.06 2.56 7.71
C ASN A 325 22.72 1.47 6.86
N LEU A 326 22.98 0.28 7.43
CA LEU A 326 23.46 -0.89 6.68
C LEU A 326 22.52 -1.20 5.51
N ASN A 327 21.24 -1.40 5.78
CA ASN A 327 20.25 -1.76 4.75
C ASN A 327 20.06 -0.63 3.72
N THR A 328 20.18 0.63 4.14
CA THR A 328 20.10 1.78 3.24
C THR A 328 21.30 1.82 2.29
N GLU A 329 22.49 1.50 2.77
CA GLU A 329 23.71 1.45 1.95
C GLU A 329 23.68 0.26 0.98
N LEU A 330 23.28 -0.92 1.45
CA LEU A 330 23.06 -2.09 0.59
C LEU A 330 22.02 -1.80 -0.51
N ARG A 331 20.95 -1.08 -0.17
CA ARG A 331 19.95 -0.62 -1.14
C ARG A 331 20.50 0.37 -2.17
N LYS A 332 21.49 1.18 -1.82
CA LYS A 332 22.16 2.09 -2.79
C LYS A 332 23.08 1.33 -3.73
N GLN A 333 23.71 0.25 -3.24
CA GLN A 333 24.65 -0.59 -3.99
C GLN A 333 23.96 -1.71 -4.81
N ALA A 334 22.69 -1.99 -4.51
CA ALA A 334 21.88 -2.98 -5.19
C ALA A 334 21.89 -2.78 -6.71
N LYS A 335 22.07 -3.88 -7.45
CA LYS A 335 22.22 -3.85 -8.91
C LYS A 335 20.91 -4.07 -9.66
N ASN A 336 19.88 -4.51 -8.95
CA ASN A 336 18.58 -4.85 -9.51
C ASN A 336 17.43 -4.40 -8.60
N LYS A 337 16.23 -4.29 -9.19
CA LYS A 337 15.03 -3.81 -8.49
C LYS A 337 14.61 -4.73 -7.33
N PHE A 338 14.91 -6.02 -7.42
CA PHE A 338 14.59 -6.97 -6.36
C PHE A 338 15.39 -6.70 -5.10
N GLU A 339 16.72 -6.60 -5.19
CA GLU A 339 17.60 -6.28 -4.06
C GLU A 339 17.25 -4.91 -3.45
N GLU A 340 17.00 -3.91 -4.28
CA GLU A 340 16.57 -2.58 -3.81
C GLU A 340 15.29 -2.65 -2.97
N LYS A 341 14.32 -3.46 -3.42
CA LYS A 341 13.06 -3.68 -2.71
C LYS A 341 13.26 -4.53 -1.46
N PHE A 342 14.15 -5.52 -1.52
CA PHE A 342 14.46 -6.41 -0.41
C PHE A 342 14.99 -5.67 0.82
N PHE A 343 16.04 -4.88 0.65
CA PHE A 343 16.62 -4.12 1.76
C PHE A 343 15.65 -3.05 2.31
N LYS A 344 14.79 -2.48 1.45
CA LYS A 344 13.68 -1.62 1.91
C LYS A 344 12.69 -2.39 2.77
N ASP A 345 12.26 -3.57 2.31
CA ASP A 345 11.24 -4.37 2.99
C ASP A 345 11.74 -4.95 4.31
N LEU A 346 13.05 -5.26 4.46
CA LEU A 346 13.64 -5.65 5.74
C LEU A 346 13.49 -4.55 6.79
N ASN A 347 13.86 -3.30 6.46
CA ASN A 347 13.65 -2.17 7.37
C ASN A 347 12.18 -2.06 7.82
N ASN A 348 11.25 -2.07 6.86
CA ASN A 348 9.82 -2.00 7.18
C ASN A 348 9.32 -3.21 7.99
N SER A 349 9.94 -4.38 7.82
CA SER A 349 9.53 -5.59 8.51
C SER A 349 9.91 -5.58 9.99
N VAL A 350 10.97 -4.85 10.39
CA VAL A 350 11.37 -4.75 11.80
C VAL A 350 10.24 -4.18 12.65
N TYR A 351 9.73 -2.98 12.31
CA TYR A 351 8.62 -2.38 13.08
C TYR A 351 7.33 -3.19 12.95
N GLY A 352 7.07 -3.79 11.78
CA GLY A 352 5.88 -4.64 11.60
C GLY A 352 5.91 -5.86 12.52
N LYS A 353 7.10 -6.44 12.75
CA LYS A 353 7.27 -7.59 13.62
C LYS A 353 7.16 -7.24 15.10
N THR A 354 7.57 -6.04 15.51
CA THR A 354 7.41 -5.60 16.91
C THR A 354 5.95 -5.40 17.30
N PHE A 355 5.06 -5.17 16.32
CA PHE A 355 3.61 -5.05 16.50
C PHE A 355 2.80 -6.32 16.20
N GLU A 356 3.45 -7.48 16.10
CA GLU A 356 2.73 -8.72 15.88
C GLU A 356 1.71 -8.97 17.00
N ASN A 357 0.42 -9.05 16.65
CA ASN A 357 -0.63 -9.28 17.63
C ASN A 357 -0.67 -10.76 18.05
N MET A 358 -0.13 -11.02 19.24
CA MET A 358 -0.01 -12.35 19.82
C MET A 358 -1.37 -13.01 20.11
N ARG A 359 -2.44 -12.21 20.31
CA ARG A 359 -3.80 -12.71 20.55
C ARG A 359 -4.47 -13.31 19.31
N LEU A 360 -3.95 -13.00 18.11
CA LEU A 360 -4.48 -13.55 16.86
C LEU A 360 -3.86 -14.90 16.47
N ARG A 361 -2.86 -15.38 17.21
CA ARG A 361 -2.28 -16.70 16.97
C ARG A 361 -3.30 -17.80 17.25
N ILE A 362 -3.25 -18.85 16.43
CA ILE A 362 -4.12 -20.02 16.51
C ILE A 362 -3.28 -21.29 16.47
N ASN A 363 -3.80 -22.34 17.08
CA ASN A 363 -3.23 -23.68 16.99
C ASN A 363 -3.97 -24.46 15.91
N LEU A 364 -3.22 -25.12 15.03
CA LEU A 364 -3.76 -25.98 13.97
C LEU A 364 -3.30 -27.41 14.24
N GLU A 365 -4.23 -28.36 14.25
CA GLU A 365 -3.92 -29.78 14.37
C GLU A 365 -4.50 -30.53 13.16
N LEU A 366 -3.65 -31.24 12.42
CA LEU A 366 -4.08 -32.17 11.38
C LEU A 366 -4.55 -33.46 12.02
N VAL A 367 -5.75 -33.91 11.65
CA VAL A 367 -6.46 -35.01 12.30
C VAL A 367 -7.02 -35.95 11.24
N SER A 368 -6.62 -37.22 11.33
CA SER A 368 -7.17 -38.33 10.54
C SER A 368 -7.96 -39.34 11.37
N CYS A 369 -8.03 -39.15 12.70
CA CYS A 369 -8.72 -40.05 13.61
C CYS A 369 -10.02 -39.43 14.14
N PRO A 370 -11.21 -40.03 13.90
CA PRO A 370 -12.49 -39.50 14.36
C PRO A 370 -12.58 -39.30 15.88
N VAL A 371 -11.94 -40.18 16.67
CA VAL A 371 -11.91 -40.06 18.13
C VAL A 371 -11.12 -38.83 18.56
N ARG A 372 -9.96 -38.57 17.93
CA ARG A 372 -9.15 -37.38 18.22
C ARG A 372 -9.89 -36.11 17.80
N MET A 373 -10.55 -36.12 16.64
CA MET A 373 -11.37 -35.01 16.17
C MET A 373 -12.46 -34.65 17.17
N ARG A 374 -13.23 -35.63 17.64
CA ARG A 374 -14.28 -35.41 18.65
C ARG A 374 -13.72 -34.81 19.94
N LYS A 375 -12.56 -35.28 20.40
CA LYS A 375 -11.87 -34.72 21.57
C LYS A 375 -11.49 -33.26 21.38
N LEU A 376 -11.03 -32.86 20.19
CA LEU A 376 -10.60 -31.50 19.91
C LEU A 376 -11.78 -30.53 19.74
N ILE A 377 -12.86 -30.97 19.09
CA ILE A 377 -14.10 -30.19 18.91
C ILE A 377 -14.75 -29.88 20.27
N ASN A 378 -14.71 -30.81 21.21
CA ASN A 378 -15.27 -30.62 22.55
C ASN A 378 -14.40 -29.72 23.46
N ARG A 379 -13.26 -29.20 22.99
CA ARG A 379 -12.45 -28.26 23.79
C ARG A 379 -13.05 -26.86 23.74
N PRO A 380 -12.99 -26.07 24.84
CA PRO A 380 -13.44 -24.68 24.84
C PRO A 380 -12.62 -23.79 23.90
N THR A 381 -11.43 -24.24 23.49
CA THR A 381 -10.59 -23.55 22.51
C THR A 381 -10.97 -23.84 21.06
N PHE A 382 -11.91 -24.73 20.78
CA PHE A 382 -12.30 -25.03 19.40
C PHE A 382 -12.84 -23.77 18.69
N LYS A 383 -12.39 -23.54 17.45
CA LYS A 383 -12.83 -22.41 16.62
C LYS A 383 -13.63 -22.90 15.40
N TYR A 384 -13.00 -23.73 14.57
CA TYR A 384 -13.64 -24.40 13.43
C TYR A 384 -12.79 -25.58 12.94
N CYS A 385 -13.34 -26.38 12.03
CA CYS A 385 -12.67 -27.47 11.34
C CYS A 385 -12.76 -27.25 9.82
N THR A 386 -11.70 -27.57 9.08
CA THR A 386 -11.74 -27.70 7.60
C THR A 386 -11.41 -29.13 7.24
N THR A 387 -12.24 -29.75 6.40
CA THR A 387 -12.02 -31.12 5.91
C THR A 387 -11.36 -31.05 4.54
N TYR A 388 -10.18 -31.66 4.37
CA TYR A 388 -9.51 -31.72 3.08
C TYR A 388 -9.96 -32.92 2.25
N ASN A 389 -10.21 -34.06 2.92
CA ASN A 389 -10.79 -35.26 2.33
C ASN A 389 -11.40 -36.14 3.43
N GLU A 390 -11.95 -37.30 3.06
CA GLU A 390 -12.60 -38.25 3.97
C GLU A 390 -11.74 -38.66 5.19
N ASN A 391 -10.42 -38.62 5.04
CA ASN A 391 -9.45 -39.11 6.02
C ASN A 391 -8.59 -38.02 6.66
N LEU A 392 -8.77 -36.75 6.28
CA LEU A 392 -7.92 -35.66 6.78
C LEU A 392 -8.71 -34.38 6.96
N SER A 393 -8.63 -33.85 8.17
CA SER A 393 -9.16 -32.52 8.50
C SER A 393 -8.16 -31.74 9.33
N VAL A 394 -8.24 -30.42 9.30
CA VAL A 394 -7.52 -29.54 10.21
C VAL A 394 -8.51 -28.97 11.24
N VAL A 395 -8.21 -29.17 12.52
CA VAL A 395 -8.97 -28.57 13.62
C VAL A 395 -8.23 -27.32 14.08
N THR A 396 -8.90 -26.17 13.98
CA THR A 396 -8.38 -24.87 14.41
C THR A 396 -8.82 -24.58 15.83
N GLN A 397 -7.87 -24.21 16.69
CA GLN A 397 -8.10 -23.86 18.09
C GLN A 397 -7.54 -22.47 18.43
N HIS A 398 -8.20 -21.77 19.34
CA HIS A 398 -7.62 -20.65 20.07
C HIS A 398 -6.43 -21.09 20.91
N THR A 399 -5.50 -20.17 21.15
CA THR A 399 -4.45 -20.34 22.15
C THR A 399 -5.06 -20.22 23.56
N LYS A 400 -4.70 -21.13 24.47
CA LYS A 400 -5.17 -21.09 25.87
C LYS A 400 -4.48 -19.99 26.67
N GLU A 401 -3.20 -19.81 26.39
CA GLU A 401 -2.31 -18.84 27.01
C GLU A 401 -1.75 -17.96 25.89
N VAL A 402 -1.70 -16.65 26.12
CA VAL A 402 -1.10 -15.69 25.21
C VAL A 402 0.19 -15.23 25.82
N ASP A 403 1.30 -15.57 25.18
CA ASP A 403 2.62 -15.10 25.55
C ASP A 403 2.92 -13.77 24.85
N PHE A 404 3.16 -12.70 25.60
CA PHE A 404 3.47 -11.37 25.08
C PHE A 404 4.98 -11.23 24.84
N CYS A 405 5.49 -11.92 23.82
CA CYS A 405 6.91 -11.94 23.49
C CYS A 405 7.31 -10.93 22.40
N LYS A 406 6.67 -9.75 22.38
CA LYS A 406 6.92 -8.69 21.39
C LYS A 406 7.16 -7.32 22.04
N PRO A 407 8.23 -6.60 21.65
CA PRO A 407 8.54 -5.27 22.17
C PRO A 407 7.67 -4.20 21.47
N ILE A 408 6.36 -4.20 21.76
CA ILE A 408 5.36 -3.34 21.07
C ILE A 408 5.64 -1.84 21.18
N TYR A 409 6.36 -1.41 22.22
CA TYR A 409 6.78 -0.02 22.42
C TYR A 409 7.66 0.51 21.28
N ILE A 410 8.43 -0.34 20.61
CA ILE A 410 9.26 0.05 19.46
C ILE A 410 8.35 0.44 18.31
N GLY A 411 7.38 -0.41 17.99
CA GLY A 411 6.41 -0.13 16.95
C GLY A 411 5.68 1.18 17.25
N PHE A 412 5.24 1.36 18.51
CA PHE A 412 4.54 2.57 18.95
C PHE A 412 5.39 3.82 18.73
N ALA A 413 6.65 3.80 19.18
CA ALA A 413 7.58 4.91 18.96
C ALA A 413 7.82 5.20 17.46
N VAL A 414 7.98 4.17 16.62
CA VAL A 414 8.16 4.35 15.17
C VAL A 414 6.96 5.05 14.53
N LEU A 415 5.73 4.62 14.85
CA LEU A 415 4.51 5.24 14.31
C LEU A 415 4.29 6.67 14.81
N GLU A 416 4.73 7.00 16.02
CA GLU A 416 4.61 8.35 16.56
C GLU A 416 5.68 9.28 15.98
N LEU A 417 6.93 8.84 15.93
CA LEU A 417 8.04 9.62 15.35
C LEU A 417 7.88 9.79 13.84
N SER A 418 7.27 8.84 13.12
CA SER A 418 6.93 9.05 11.71
C SER A 418 5.93 10.21 11.53
N LYS A 419 4.96 10.37 12.44
CA LYS A 419 4.04 11.50 12.40
C LYS A 419 4.77 12.81 12.68
N VAL A 420 5.73 12.82 13.61
CA VAL A 420 6.56 14.00 13.89
C VAL A 420 7.27 14.53 12.64
N VAL A 421 7.81 13.62 11.82
CA VAL A 421 8.45 13.97 10.54
C VAL A 421 7.45 14.59 9.56
N MET A 422 6.28 13.96 9.39
CA MET A 422 5.27 14.44 8.44
C MET A 422 4.68 15.80 8.86
N TYR A 423 4.34 15.97 10.14
CA TYR A 423 3.89 17.24 10.68
C TYR A 423 4.97 18.32 10.61
N GLY A 424 6.22 17.98 10.92
CA GLY A 424 7.33 18.93 10.84
C GLY A 424 7.57 19.39 9.41
N PHE A 425 7.54 18.48 8.44
CA PHE A 425 7.66 18.87 7.04
C PHE A 425 6.49 19.73 6.57
N HIS A 426 5.25 19.38 6.96
CA HIS A 426 4.09 20.18 6.59
C HIS A 426 4.07 21.57 7.24
N TYR A 427 4.14 21.65 8.57
CA TYR A 427 3.98 22.89 9.32
C TYR A 427 5.27 23.72 9.43
N ASP A 428 6.41 23.09 9.74
CA ASP A 428 7.66 23.81 10.00
C ASP A 428 8.46 24.15 8.73
N VAL A 429 8.22 23.44 7.63
CA VAL A 429 8.94 23.64 6.36
C VAL A 429 8.02 24.24 5.30
N MET A 430 6.99 23.52 4.87
CA MET A 430 6.17 23.92 3.73
C MET A 430 5.23 25.09 4.05
N LYS A 431 4.41 25.00 5.10
CA LYS A 431 3.52 26.08 5.56
C LYS A 431 4.32 27.31 6.02
N ARG A 432 5.44 27.13 6.73
CA ARG A 432 6.30 28.26 7.13
C ARG A 432 6.83 29.06 5.93
N HIS A 433 7.10 28.41 4.80
CA HIS A 433 7.59 29.09 3.60
C HIS A 433 6.47 29.76 2.80
N TYR A 434 5.38 29.03 2.53
CA TYR A 434 4.32 29.50 1.62
C TYR A 434 3.18 30.24 2.32
N GLY A 435 3.00 30.08 3.63
CA GLY A 435 1.89 30.66 4.39
C GLY A 435 0.55 30.19 3.83
N ASP A 436 -0.34 31.14 3.50
CA ASP A 436 -1.66 30.87 2.94
C ASP A 436 -1.63 30.45 1.46
N LYS A 437 -0.44 30.47 0.81
CA LYS A 437 -0.26 30.08 -0.59
C LYS A 437 -0.13 28.57 -0.79
N ILE A 438 -0.28 27.76 0.27
CA ILE A 438 -0.21 26.30 0.18
C ILE A 438 -1.41 25.61 0.82
N GLU A 439 -1.97 24.67 0.07
CA GLU A 439 -3.04 23.79 0.50
C GLU A 439 -2.59 22.34 0.41
N LEU A 440 -2.69 21.58 1.50
CA LEU A 440 -2.56 20.13 1.44
C LEU A 440 -3.88 19.55 0.93
N LEU A 441 -3.83 18.91 -0.24
CA LEU A 441 -4.99 18.29 -0.89
C LEU A 441 -5.23 16.88 -0.34
N TYR A 442 -4.17 16.10 -0.20
CA TYR A 442 -4.27 14.68 0.12
C TYR A 442 -3.00 14.17 0.81
N THR A 443 -3.16 13.19 1.69
CA THR A 443 -2.04 12.45 2.29
C THR A 443 -2.37 10.96 2.38
N ASP A 444 -1.40 10.09 2.09
CA ASP A 444 -1.42 8.66 2.44
C ASP A 444 -0.09 8.30 3.09
N THR A 445 -0.09 8.20 4.42
CA THR A 445 1.00 7.75 5.28
C THR A 445 2.27 8.60 5.20
N ASP A 446 3.06 8.43 4.14
CA ASP A 446 4.36 9.04 3.89
C ASP A 446 4.34 10.04 2.73
N SER A 447 3.16 10.27 2.13
CA SER A 447 2.99 11.16 0.98
C SER A 447 2.14 12.40 1.28
N LEU A 448 2.45 13.51 0.62
CA LEU A 448 1.77 14.80 0.72
C LEU A 448 1.56 15.37 -0.69
N PHE A 449 0.30 15.64 -1.03
CA PHE A 449 -0.09 16.22 -2.30
C PHE A 449 -0.54 17.65 -2.08
N TYR A 450 0.19 18.61 -2.65
CA TYR A 450 -0.03 20.04 -2.45
C TYR A 450 -0.57 20.73 -3.69
N ARG A 451 -1.37 21.79 -3.47
CA ARG A 451 -1.49 22.92 -4.40
C ARG A 451 -0.71 24.09 -3.83
N VAL A 452 0.18 24.67 -4.64
CA VAL A 452 1.03 25.80 -4.26
C VAL A 452 0.79 26.95 -5.22
N THR A 453 0.46 28.13 -4.71
CA THR A 453 0.39 29.37 -5.50
C THR A 453 1.79 29.97 -5.62
N THR A 454 2.43 29.76 -6.78
CA THR A 454 3.77 30.24 -7.10
C THR A 454 3.93 30.36 -8.61
N ASN A 455 4.85 31.21 -9.06
CA ASN A 455 5.20 31.33 -10.48
C ASN A 455 5.92 30.08 -10.98
N ASP A 456 6.85 29.54 -10.18
CA ASP A 456 7.62 28.34 -10.49
C ASP A 456 8.15 27.73 -9.19
N PHE A 457 7.66 26.53 -8.86
CA PHE A 457 8.03 25.82 -7.65
C PHE A 457 9.51 25.42 -7.62
N PHE A 458 10.10 25.05 -8.76
CA PHE A 458 11.50 24.64 -8.83
C PHE A 458 12.46 25.83 -8.67
N VAL A 459 12.07 27.00 -9.15
CA VAL A 459 12.80 28.24 -8.85
C VAL A 459 12.75 28.59 -7.37
N ASP A 460 11.62 28.37 -6.69
CA ASP A 460 11.51 28.55 -5.23
C ASP A 460 12.49 27.63 -4.49
N LEU A 461 12.61 26.36 -4.90
CA LEU A 461 13.58 25.42 -4.32
C LEU A 461 15.01 25.91 -4.46
N MET A 462 15.39 26.37 -5.66
CA MET A 462 16.75 26.87 -5.92
C MET A 462 17.08 28.11 -5.10
N LYS A 463 16.09 28.99 -4.87
CA LYS A 463 16.25 30.21 -4.09
C LYS A 463 16.26 29.97 -2.59
N ASN A 464 15.68 28.87 -2.12
CA ASN A 464 15.56 28.57 -0.70
C ASN A 464 16.28 27.28 -0.30
N PRO A 465 17.53 27.36 0.17
CA PRO A 465 18.28 26.23 0.69
C PRO A 465 17.57 25.49 1.84
N ASN A 466 16.72 26.20 2.61
CA ASN A 466 15.97 25.59 3.71
C ASN A 466 14.85 24.66 3.23
N LEU A 467 14.30 24.88 2.03
CA LEU A 467 13.41 23.91 1.36
C LEU A 467 14.23 22.80 0.71
N MET A 468 15.23 23.18 -0.10
CA MET A 468 15.99 22.23 -0.93
C MET A 468 16.69 21.14 -0.13
N ARG A 469 17.12 21.42 1.11
CA ARG A 469 17.74 20.41 1.99
C ARG A 469 16.84 19.22 2.32
N PHE A 470 15.52 19.38 2.25
CA PHE A 470 14.57 18.30 2.48
C PHE A 470 14.18 17.56 1.20
N MET A 471 14.57 18.04 0.02
CA MET A 471 14.11 17.53 -1.26
C MET A 471 15.12 16.56 -1.89
N ASP A 472 14.66 15.36 -2.24
CA ASP A 472 15.37 14.41 -3.10
C ASP A 472 14.94 14.61 -4.56
N THR A 473 15.76 15.32 -5.31
CA THR A 473 15.57 15.64 -6.74
C THR A 473 16.42 14.75 -7.65
N SER A 474 16.88 13.61 -7.14
CA SER A 474 17.77 12.69 -7.88
C SER A 474 17.06 11.91 -8.98
N ASN A 475 15.72 11.97 -9.03
CA ASN A 475 14.90 11.38 -10.08
C ASN A 475 14.53 12.37 -11.20
N PHE A 476 15.12 13.57 -11.21
CA PHE A 476 14.95 14.54 -12.29
C PHE A 476 15.91 14.25 -13.46
N PRO A 477 15.63 14.77 -14.67
CA PRO A 477 16.59 14.79 -15.77
C PRO A 477 17.91 15.46 -15.37
N HIS A 478 19.04 14.98 -15.92
CA HIS A 478 20.38 15.47 -15.57
C HIS A 478 20.62 16.95 -15.88
N ASP A 479 19.89 17.49 -16.85
CA ASP A 479 19.92 18.86 -17.32
C ASP A 479 18.95 19.79 -16.55
N HIS A 480 18.09 19.25 -15.68
CA HIS A 480 17.15 20.04 -14.90
C HIS A 480 17.87 20.87 -13.81
N MET A 481 17.46 22.13 -13.61
CA MET A 481 18.16 23.07 -12.70
C MET A 481 18.27 22.59 -11.24
N CYS A 482 17.28 21.83 -10.78
CA CYS A 482 17.23 21.27 -9.42
C CYS A 482 17.90 19.90 -9.29
N TYR A 483 18.40 19.30 -10.38
CA TYR A 483 18.93 17.93 -10.34
C TYR A 483 20.13 17.81 -9.41
N THR A 484 20.09 16.86 -8.47
CA THR A 484 21.24 16.50 -7.65
C THR A 484 21.12 15.08 -7.09
N THR A 485 22.25 14.38 -7.00
CA THR A 485 22.32 13.06 -6.36
C THR A 485 22.65 13.13 -4.87
N ALA A 486 22.93 14.32 -4.33
CA ALA A 486 23.40 14.51 -2.95
C ALA A 486 22.42 13.95 -1.89
N ARG A 487 21.13 13.91 -2.21
CA ARG A 487 20.05 13.44 -1.31
C ARG A 487 19.34 12.18 -1.77
N LYS A 488 19.89 11.50 -2.79
CA LYS A 488 19.30 10.29 -3.38
C LYS A 488 19.02 9.25 -2.29
N ARG A 489 17.73 8.96 -2.07
CA ARG A 489 17.22 7.95 -1.15
C ARG A 489 17.66 8.14 0.31
N ILE A 490 18.03 9.36 0.73
CA ILE A 490 18.33 9.64 2.15
C ILE A 490 17.01 9.54 2.94
N PRO A 491 16.95 8.71 4.00
CA PRO A 491 15.75 8.61 4.82
C PRO A 491 15.29 9.97 5.36
N GLY A 492 13.99 10.24 5.31
CA GLY A 492 13.39 11.49 5.81
C GLY A 492 13.43 12.68 4.83
N CYS A 493 14.16 12.58 3.71
CA CYS A 493 13.98 13.51 2.58
C CYS A 493 12.73 13.16 1.77
N PHE A 494 12.18 14.13 1.05
CA PHE A 494 10.97 14.00 0.24
C PHE A 494 11.33 13.99 -1.24
N LYS A 495 10.98 12.91 -1.93
CA LYS A 495 11.12 12.80 -3.40
C LYS A 495 9.84 13.23 -4.09
N PHE A 496 9.95 13.67 -5.34
CA PHE A 496 8.80 13.98 -6.18
C PHE A 496 8.31 12.70 -6.85
N GLU A 497 7.08 12.27 -6.58
CA GLU A 497 6.55 11.05 -7.20
C GLU A 497 6.37 11.18 -8.72
N CYS A 498 6.10 12.39 -9.20
CA CYS A 498 5.95 12.68 -10.63
C CYS A 498 7.26 13.13 -11.31
N GLY A 499 8.40 13.08 -10.60
CA GLY A 499 9.65 13.67 -11.11
C GLY A 499 9.52 15.18 -11.27
N SER A 500 10.16 15.75 -12.30
CA SER A 500 10.05 17.17 -12.65
C SER A 500 8.86 17.49 -13.57
N ARG A 501 7.97 16.50 -13.81
CA ARG A 501 6.85 16.63 -14.74
C ARG A 501 5.70 17.41 -14.13
N THR A 502 4.94 18.08 -14.98
CA THR A 502 3.83 18.94 -14.55
C THR A 502 2.57 18.12 -14.33
N VAL A 503 2.00 18.23 -13.12
CA VAL A 503 0.70 17.63 -12.78
C VAL A 503 -0.41 18.61 -13.14
N TYR A 504 -1.26 18.27 -14.10
CA TYR A 504 -2.32 19.16 -14.58
C TYR A 504 -3.53 19.19 -13.66
N GLU A 505 -3.98 18.02 -13.18
CA GLU A 505 -5.23 17.91 -12.44
C GLU A 505 -5.20 16.74 -11.45
N PHE A 506 -5.85 16.93 -10.31
CA PHE A 506 -5.96 15.96 -9.22
C PHE A 506 -7.42 15.81 -8.79
N VAL A 507 -7.86 14.57 -8.56
CA VAL A 507 -9.20 14.21 -8.08
C VAL A 507 -9.07 13.14 -6.99
N ALA A 508 -9.62 13.39 -5.80
CA ALA A 508 -9.74 12.40 -4.73
C ALA A 508 -11.19 12.18 -4.32
N LEU A 509 -11.65 10.94 -4.46
CA LEU A 509 -13.00 10.57 -4.04
C LEU A 509 -13.05 10.31 -2.53
N ARG A 510 -12.06 9.60 -1.98
CA ARG A 510 -11.94 9.30 -0.55
C ARG A 510 -10.55 8.77 -0.24
N ALA A 511 -10.28 8.46 1.03
CA ALA A 511 -9.05 7.77 1.43
C ALA A 511 -8.76 6.53 0.55
N LYS A 512 -7.60 6.53 -0.11
CA LYS A 512 -7.07 5.50 -1.02
C LYS A 512 -7.88 5.29 -2.30
N SER A 513 -8.66 6.30 -2.71
CA SER A 513 -9.37 6.37 -3.99
C SER A 513 -9.18 7.75 -4.61
N TYR A 514 -8.23 7.87 -5.54
CA TYR A 514 -7.85 9.13 -6.18
C TYR A 514 -7.20 8.89 -7.55
N ALA A 515 -7.19 9.93 -8.37
CA ALA A 515 -6.56 9.93 -9.68
C ALA A 515 -5.90 11.29 -9.95
N TYR A 516 -4.87 11.30 -10.78
CA TYR A 516 -4.20 12.52 -11.22
C TYR A 516 -3.62 12.38 -12.63
N ASP A 517 -3.52 13.51 -13.30
CA ASP A 517 -3.02 13.67 -14.66
C ASP A 517 -1.63 14.32 -14.64
N VAL A 518 -0.63 13.61 -15.17
CA VAL A 518 0.74 14.10 -15.34
C VAL A 518 1.03 14.17 -16.83
N GLU A 519 0.97 15.36 -17.42
CA GLU A 519 1.25 15.53 -18.85
C GLU A 519 0.49 14.52 -19.74
N GLU A 520 -0.82 14.37 -19.51
CA GLU A 520 -1.74 13.43 -20.19
C GLU A 520 -1.55 11.94 -19.81
N GLU A 521 -0.61 11.61 -18.93
CA GLU A 521 -0.45 10.29 -18.34
C GLU A 521 -1.25 10.18 -17.03
N ILE A 522 -2.33 9.38 -17.08
CA ILE A 522 -3.24 9.22 -15.95
C ILE A 522 -2.75 8.14 -14.97
N THR A 523 -2.65 8.51 -13.70
CA THR A 523 -2.49 7.54 -12.61
C THR A 523 -3.78 7.42 -11.80
N ILE A 524 -4.26 6.19 -11.61
CA ILE A 524 -5.45 5.86 -10.81
C ILE A 524 -5.05 4.98 -9.62
N ARG A 525 -5.58 5.30 -8.43
CA ARG A 525 -5.46 4.52 -7.21
C ARG A 525 -6.85 4.23 -6.67
N ALA A 526 -7.19 2.94 -6.53
CA ALA A 526 -8.45 2.52 -5.91
C ALA A 526 -8.21 1.28 -5.04
N LYS A 527 -8.16 1.46 -3.71
CA LYS A 527 -7.88 0.36 -2.78
C LYS A 527 -8.91 -0.77 -2.89
N GLY A 528 -8.42 -1.99 -3.04
CA GLY A 528 -9.24 -3.19 -3.09
C GLY A 528 -9.88 -3.45 -4.45
N VAL A 529 -9.60 -2.62 -5.46
CA VAL A 529 -9.88 -2.89 -6.87
C VAL A 529 -8.66 -3.58 -7.47
N MET A 530 -8.86 -4.64 -8.25
CA MET A 530 -7.74 -5.38 -8.84
C MET A 530 -7.02 -4.54 -9.91
N GLY A 531 -5.72 -4.77 -10.06
CA GLY A 531 -4.87 -3.97 -10.94
C GLY A 531 -5.32 -3.94 -12.39
N HIS A 532 -5.79 -5.07 -12.93
CA HIS A 532 -6.32 -5.12 -14.30
C HIS A 532 -7.61 -4.29 -14.42
N VAL A 533 -8.53 -4.39 -13.44
CA VAL A 533 -9.76 -3.59 -13.44
C VAL A 533 -9.47 -2.09 -13.45
N MET A 534 -8.50 -1.65 -12.64
CA MET A 534 -8.09 -0.25 -12.63
C MET A 534 -7.50 0.21 -13.97
N ARG A 535 -6.70 -0.65 -14.63
CA ARG A 535 -6.07 -0.31 -15.90
C ARG A 535 -7.04 -0.31 -17.08
N ASN A 536 -7.97 -1.26 -17.10
CA ASN A 536 -8.79 -1.53 -18.27
C ASN A 536 -10.16 -0.83 -18.20
N HIS A 537 -10.68 -0.57 -16.99
CA HIS A 537 -12.08 -0.20 -16.79
C HIS A 537 -12.31 1.08 -15.99
N LEU A 538 -11.25 1.76 -15.54
CA LEU A 538 -11.35 3.03 -14.83
C LEU A 538 -10.65 4.13 -15.62
N THR A 539 -11.31 5.29 -15.68
CA THR A 539 -10.77 6.48 -16.36
C THR A 539 -10.74 7.70 -15.42
N PHE A 540 -9.92 8.70 -15.77
CA PHE A 540 -9.91 9.98 -15.07
C PHE A 540 -11.27 10.70 -15.16
N ALA A 541 -11.90 10.65 -16.34
CA ALA A 541 -13.20 11.25 -16.59
C ALA A 541 -14.30 10.64 -15.69
N GLU A 542 -14.26 9.34 -15.44
CA GLU A 542 -15.19 8.69 -14.51
C GLU A 542 -14.97 9.10 -13.05
N HIS A 543 -13.73 9.33 -12.62
CA HIS A 543 -13.46 9.88 -11.28
C HIS A 543 -14.03 11.28 -11.15
N LYS A 544 -13.83 12.14 -12.16
CA LYS A 544 -14.44 13.48 -12.20
C LYS A 544 -15.96 13.40 -12.20
N ARG A 545 -16.54 12.56 -13.05
CA ARG A 545 -17.99 12.37 -13.09
C ARG A 545 -18.52 11.88 -11.74
N CYS A 546 -17.84 10.96 -11.07
CA CYS A 546 -18.22 10.50 -9.74
C CYS A 546 -18.16 11.62 -8.69
N LEU A 547 -17.18 12.52 -8.77
CA LEU A 547 -17.06 13.63 -7.83
C LEU A 547 -18.12 14.72 -8.06
N PHE A 548 -18.34 15.10 -9.32
CA PHE A 548 -19.14 16.26 -9.71
C PHE A 548 -20.58 15.96 -10.10
N ALA A 549 -20.93 14.72 -10.47
CA ALA A 549 -22.30 14.42 -10.85
C ALA A 549 -23.23 14.45 -9.63
N ASP A 550 -24.40 15.06 -9.81
CA ASP A 550 -25.55 14.86 -8.94
C ASP A 550 -26.06 13.43 -9.20
N VAL A 551 -25.47 12.46 -8.50
CA VAL A 551 -26.03 11.11 -8.44
C VAL A 551 -27.00 11.14 -7.26
N ASP A 552 -28.26 10.76 -7.48
CA ASP A 552 -29.26 10.64 -6.42
C ASP A 552 -28.64 9.89 -5.23
N ASP A 553 -28.60 10.55 -4.07
CA ASP A 553 -27.93 10.10 -2.85
C ASP A 553 -28.62 8.87 -2.19
N ASP A 554 -29.61 8.27 -2.87
CA ASP A 554 -30.38 7.09 -2.43
C ASP A 554 -29.64 5.75 -2.62
N ALA A 555 -28.37 5.76 -3.03
CA ALA A 555 -27.51 4.59 -2.91
C ALA A 555 -27.11 4.41 -1.44
N GLU A 556 -28.06 3.94 -0.64
CA GLU A 556 -27.88 3.54 0.75
C GLU A 556 -26.61 2.70 0.93
N SER A 557 -26.02 2.90 2.09
CA SER A 557 -24.77 2.38 2.64
C SER A 557 -24.69 0.85 2.80
N ASP A 558 -25.28 0.08 1.90
CA ASP A 558 -25.19 -1.38 1.95
C ASP A 558 -23.80 -1.83 1.47
N GLU A 559 -22.88 -1.95 2.42
CA GLU A 559 -21.65 -2.76 2.35
C GLU A 559 -21.99 -4.27 2.20
N CYS A 560 -22.90 -4.65 1.31
CA CYS A 560 -23.14 -6.04 0.98
C CYS A 560 -22.50 -6.34 -0.38
N ASP A 561 -21.21 -6.70 -0.34
CA ASP A 561 -20.56 -7.42 -1.42
C ASP A 561 -21.34 -8.75 -1.61
N ASN A 562 -22.34 -8.75 -2.50
CA ASN A 562 -23.06 -9.98 -2.82
C ASN A 562 -22.07 -10.90 -3.57
N GLU A 563 -21.56 -11.91 -2.87
CA GLU A 563 -20.76 -13.00 -3.46
C GLU A 563 -21.68 -13.85 -4.34
N PHE A 564 -21.51 -13.78 -5.66
CA PHE A 564 -22.34 -14.50 -6.62
C PHE A 564 -21.68 -15.79 -7.11
N ASP A 565 -22.46 -16.87 -7.15
CA ASP A 565 -22.08 -18.20 -7.63
C ASP A 565 -21.81 -18.23 -9.15
N ALA A 566 -20.79 -18.98 -9.55
CA ALA A 566 -20.26 -19.09 -10.91
C ALA A 566 -21.21 -19.77 -11.92
N SER A 567 -22.27 -20.41 -11.47
CA SER A 567 -23.25 -21.09 -12.32
C SER A 567 -24.18 -20.11 -13.09
N MET A 568 -24.54 -18.98 -12.49
CA MET A 568 -25.39 -17.94 -13.10
C MET A 568 -24.62 -17.07 -14.12
N GLY A 569 -23.31 -16.91 -13.94
CA GLY A 569 -22.44 -16.12 -14.82
C GLY A 569 -22.36 -16.64 -16.26
N LYS A 570 -22.53 -17.96 -16.47
CA LYS A 570 -22.62 -18.55 -17.81
C LYS A 570 -23.88 -18.09 -18.56
N MET A 571 -24.99 -17.87 -17.87
CA MET A 571 -26.24 -17.39 -18.49
C MET A 571 -26.17 -15.90 -18.85
N ILE A 572 -25.56 -15.07 -18.01
CA ILE A 572 -25.45 -13.62 -18.23
C ILE A 572 -24.40 -13.28 -19.30
N ALA A 573 -23.28 -14.02 -19.34
CA ALA A 573 -22.27 -13.89 -20.40
C ALA A 573 -22.81 -14.37 -21.76
N ALA A 574 -23.60 -15.45 -21.77
CA ALA A 574 -24.29 -15.92 -22.98
C ALA A 574 -25.35 -14.93 -23.48
N ASP A 575 -26.16 -14.34 -22.58
CA ASP A 575 -27.16 -13.32 -22.93
C ASP A 575 -26.52 -12.01 -23.43
N SER A 576 -25.40 -11.60 -22.82
CA SER A 576 -24.63 -10.43 -23.25
C SER A 576 -23.95 -10.64 -24.61
N ALA A 577 -23.40 -11.84 -24.85
CA ALA A 577 -22.82 -12.20 -26.14
C ALA A 577 -23.88 -12.33 -27.24
N LEU A 578 -25.05 -12.91 -26.94
CA LEU A 578 -26.20 -13.01 -27.87
C LEU A 578 -26.76 -11.62 -28.24
N LYS A 579 -26.82 -10.69 -27.28
CA LYS A 579 -27.23 -9.29 -27.53
C LYS A 579 -26.21 -8.52 -28.37
N ALA A 580 -24.92 -8.73 -28.14
CA ALA A 580 -23.85 -8.12 -28.95
C ALA A 580 -23.85 -8.65 -30.40
N VAL A 581 -24.02 -9.96 -30.59
CA VAL A 581 -24.11 -10.59 -31.91
C VAL A 581 -25.38 -10.17 -32.66
N ALA A 582 -26.53 -10.07 -31.98
CA ALA A 582 -27.78 -9.57 -32.57
C ALA A 582 -27.71 -8.09 -33.01
N GLN A 583 -26.89 -7.27 -32.33
CA GLN A 583 -26.63 -5.87 -32.69
C GLN A 583 -25.71 -5.77 -33.92
N ILE A 584 -24.69 -6.65 -34.01
CA ILE A 584 -23.78 -6.73 -35.17
C ILE A 584 -24.55 -7.15 -36.42
N HIS A 585 -25.45 -8.13 -36.32
CA HIS A 585 -26.29 -8.54 -37.46
C HIS A 585 -27.31 -7.49 -37.90
N ARG A 586 -27.82 -6.66 -36.97
CA ARG A 586 -28.69 -5.51 -37.28
C ARG A 586 -27.97 -4.37 -38.00
N ASN A 587 -26.69 -4.16 -37.72
CA ASN A 587 -25.88 -3.13 -38.36
C ASN A 587 -25.33 -3.54 -39.74
N ALA A 588 -25.27 -4.85 -40.02
CA ALA A 588 -24.86 -5.38 -41.32
C ALA A 588 -25.99 -5.41 -42.37
N SER A 589 -27.26 -5.20 -41.96
CA SER A 589 -28.44 -5.31 -42.83
C SER A 589 -29.03 -3.96 -43.30
N THR A 590 -28.43 -2.82 -42.94
CA THR A 590 -28.90 -1.47 -43.30
C THR A 590 -28.02 -0.72 -44.32
N SER A 591 -27.05 -1.37 -44.95
CA SER A 591 -26.21 -0.77 -45.99
C SER A 591 -26.71 -1.11 -47.41
N ALA A 592 -27.85 -0.53 -47.81
CA ALA A 592 -28.21 -0.35 -49.23
C ALA A 592 -29.30 0.72 -49.39
N THR A 593 -28.91 1.97 -49.71
CA THR A 593 -29.47 2.87 -50.76
C THR A 593 -29.29 4.38 -50.45
N ASN A 594 -28.66 5.08 -51.40
CA ASN A 594 -28.82 6.47 -51.85
C ASN A 594 -28.40 7.70 -51.01
N SER A 595 -27.28 8.30 -51.47
CA SER A 595 -27.08 9.71 -51.93
C SER A 595 -27.15 10.91 -50.97
N PRO A 596 -26.40 12.00 -51.24
CA PRO A 596 -25.81 12.86 -50.21
C PRO A 596 -26.54 14.20 -50.03
N SER A 597 -26.66 14.67 -48.77
CA SER A 597 -26.88 16.08 -48.46
C SER A 597 -26.06 16.50 -47.26
N THR A 598 -25.28 17.55 -47.47
CA THR A 598 -24.41 18.29 -46.55
C THR A 598 -25.12 18.75 -45.28
N THR A 599 -24.57 18.41 -44.10
CA THR A 599 -24.56 19.25 -42.88
C THR A 599 -23.62 18.62 -41.83
N HIS A 600 -22.94 19.48 -41.08
CA HIS A 600 -21.82 19.20 -40.18
C HIS A 600 -22.05 18.05 -39.17
N PRO A 601 -21.01 17.23 -38.87
CA PRO A 601 -21.15 16.13 -37.91
C PRO A 601 -21.10 16.67 -36.48
N SER A 602 -22.23 16.58 -35.79
CA SER A 602 -22.29 16.56 -34.34
C SER A 602 -21.70 15.24 -33.84
N HIS A 603 -20.75 15.33 -32.91
CA HIS A 603 -20.18 14.16 -32.23
C HIS A 603 -21.26 13.49 -31.38
N VAL A 604 -21.86 12.43 -31.92
CA VAL A 604 -22.73 11.52 -31.14
C VAL A 604 -21.82 10.61 -30.32
N TYR A 605 -21.53 11.01 -29.08
CA TYR A 605 -21.01 10.08 -28.09
C TYR A 605 -22.07 9.02 -27.80
N SER A 606 -21.74 7.76 -28.08
CA SER A 606 -22.49 6.59 -27.61
C SER A 606 -22.60 6.67 -26.08
N TYR A 607 -23.81 6.89 -25.58
CA TYR A 607 -24.10 6.99 -24.14
C TYR A 607 -23.95 5.59 -23.50
N MET A 608 -22.76 5.25 -23.02
CA MET A 608 -22.64 4.18 -22.03
C MET A 608 -23.13 4.72 -20.68
N PRO A 609 -24.11 4.06 -20.02
CA PRO A 609 -24.54 4.46 -18.69
C PRO A 609 -23.35 4.34 -17.73
N PHE A 610 -23.07 5.42 -16.99
CA PHE A 610 -22.07 5.39 -15.93
C PHE A 610 -22.56 4.44 -14.84
N THR A 611 -21.87 3.31 -14.67
CA THR A 611 -22.02 2.47 -13.49
C THR A 611 -20.74 2.58 -12.67
N PRO A 612 -20.82 2.83 -11.35
CA PRO A 612 -19.66 2.81 -10.49
C PRO A 612 -19.24 1.38 -10.10
N TYR A 613 -19.88 0.34 -10.66
CA TYR A 613 -19.59 -1.06 -10.38
C TYR A 613 -18.76 -1.73 -11.48
N ARG A 614 -17.86 -2.64 -11.11
CA ARG A 614 -17.09 -3.48 -12.05
C ARG A 614 -17.04 -4.92 -11.56
N GLU A 615 -17.04 -5.86 -12.51
CA GLU A 615 -16.68 -7.24 -12.20
C GLU A 615 -15.22 -7.27 -11.73
N ASN A 616 -14.99 -7.90 -10.60
CA ASN A 616 -13.67 -8.02 -10.01
C ASN A 616 -13.38 -9.50 -9.76
N VAL A 617 -12.41 -10.04 -10.51
CA VAL A 617 -12.01 -11.45 -10.41
C VAL A 617 -10.74 -11.56 -9.57
N SER A 618 -10.78 -12.38 -8.53
CA SER A 618 -9.62 -12.63 -7.66
C SER A 618 -9.56 -14.06 -7.16
N ILE A 619 -8.35 -14.57 -6.94
CA ILE A 619 -8.14 -15.85 -6.25
C ILE A 619 -7.95 -15.53 -4.76
N ARG A 620 -8.74 -16.18 -3.91
CA ARG A 620 -8.61 -16.06 -2.45
C ARG A 620 -8.58 -17.43 -1.80
N SER A 621 -8.09 -17.46 -0.55
CA SER A 621 -8.20 -18.62 0.31
C SER A 621 -9.21 -18.35 1.42
N PHE A 622 -10.15 -19.26 1.63
CA PHE A 622 -11.02 -19.26 2.80
C PHE A 622 -10.83 -20.56 3.55
N LYS A 623 -10.40 -20.48 4.81
CA LYS A 623 -10.16 -21.66 5.65
C LYS A 623 -9.28 -22.73 4.94
N HIS A 624 -8.26 -22.28 4.21
CA HIS A 624 -7.32 -23.10 3.41
C HIS A 624 -7.87 -23.67 2.09
N GLU A 625 -9.10 -23.34 1.69
CA GLU A 625 -9.61 -23.65 0.36
C GLU A 625 -9.36 -22.49 -0.59
N LEU A 626 -8.65 -22.73 -1.69
CA LEU A 626 -8.47 -21.74 -2.75
C LEU A 626 -9.72 -21.69 -3.63
N ARG A 627 -10.22 -20.49 -3.89
CA ARG A 627 -11.39 -20.24 -4.73
C ARG A 627 -11.13 -19.05 -5.64
N THR A 628 -11.61 -19.13 -6.88
CA THR A 628 -11.77 -17.98 -7.76
C THR A 628 -13.09 -17.30 -7.41
N ILE A 629 -13.02 -16.05 -6.97
CA ILE A 629 -14.19 -15.22 -6.65
C ILE A 629 -14.39 -14.21 -7.75
N ARG A 630 -15.63 -14.09 -8.22
CA ARG A 630 -16.11 -12.99 -9.07
C ARG A 630 -17.07 -12.15 -8.24
N THR A 631 -16.80 -10.87 -8.09
CA THR A 631 -17.64 -9.95 -7.31
C THR A 631 -17.93 -8.72 -8.14
N MET A 632 -19.20 -8.29 -8.21
CA MET A 632 -19.55 -6.97 -8.71
C MET A 632 -19.26 -5.94 -7.62
N LYS A 633 -18.18 -5.19 -7.79
CA LYS A 633 -17.66 -4.29 -6.75
C LYS A 633 -17.92 -2.84 -7.08
N LEU A 634 -18.35 -2.05 -6.09
CA LEU A 634 -18.37 -0.59 -6.16
C LEU A 634 -16.92 -0.07 -6.21
N VAL A 635 -16.46 0.37 -7.39
CA VAL A 635 -15.08 0.79 -7.64
C VAL A 635 -14.87 2.29 -7.51
N LEU A 636 -15.92 3.10 -7.72
CA LEU A 636 -15.90 4.56 -7.56
C LEU A 636 -17.00 4.98 -6.60
N ASN A 637 -16.64 5.69 -5.53
CA ASN A 637 -17.59 6.21 -4.55
C ASN A 637 -17.07 7.51 -3.96
N ARG A 638 -17.87 8.57 -4.03
CA ARG A 638 -17.58 9.90 -3.48
C ARG A 638 -17.88 10.03 -1.99
N ALA A 639 -18.50 9.04 -1.34
CA ALA A 639 -18.72 9.07 0.10
C ALA A 639 -17.38 8.97 0.84
N ASP A 640 -16.98 10.06 1.50
CA ASP A 640 -15.86 10.11 2.43
C ASP A 640 -16.38 10.54 3.80
N ASP A 641 -16.31 9.63 4.76
CA ASP A 641 -16.76 9.85 6.13
C ASP A 641 -15.59 10.13 7.08
N LYS A 642 -14.35 10.23 6.59
CA LYS A 642 -13.22 10.64 7.44
C LYS A 642 -13.18 12.14 7.69
N ARG A 643 -13.88 12.92 6.87
CA ARG A 643 -13.97 14.37 6.93
C ARG A 643 -15.40 14.78 6.59
N HIS A 644 -15.80 15.96 7.05
CA HIS A 644 -17.09 16.54 6.68
C HIS A 644 -16.98 17.19 5.30
N VAL A 645 -17.57 16.57 4.28
CA VAL A 645 -17.59 17.07 2.90
C VAL A 645 -18.61 18.19 2.77
N LEU A 646 -18.22 19.31 2.15
CA LEU A 646 -19.09 20.46 1.92
C LEU A 646 -19.97 20.28 0.67
N PRO A 647 -21.04 21.10 0.51
CA PRO A 647 -21.96 20.99 -0.63
C PRO A 647 -21.31 21.14 -2.02
N ASP A 648 -20.13 21.77 -2.09
CA ASP A 648 -19.34 21.86 -3.33
C ASP A 648 -18.68 20.53 -3.74
N ASN A 649 -18.79 19.49 -2.91
CA ASN A 649 -18.15 18.17 -3.03
C ASN A 649 -16.62 18.19 -3.03
N ILE A 650 -15.98 19.36 -3.00
CA ILE A 650 -14.54 19.55 -3.15
C ILE A 650 -13.90 19.84 -1.80
N SER A 651 -14.48 20.80 -1.08
CA SER A 651 -13.96 21.32 0.17
C SER A 651 -14.39 20.45 1.33
N THR A 652 -13.53 20.34 2.36
CA THR A 652 -13.84 19.50 3.52
C THR A 652 -13.38 20.14 4.82
N TYR A 653 -14.11 19.89 5.89
CA TYR A 653 -13.69 20.20 7.26
C TYR A 653 -13.32 18.94 8.03
N ALA A 654 -12.28 19.02 8.86
CA ALA A 654 -11.99 17.98 9.83
C ALA A 654 -13.12 17.90 10.87
N HIS A 655 -13.45 16.70 11.36
CA HIS A 655 -14.49 16.56 12.39
C HIS A 655 -14.16 17.39 13.64
N GLY A 656 -15.17 18.06 14.21
CA GLY A 656 -15.02 19.00 15.33
C GLY A 656 -14.64 20.43 14.92
N HIS A 657 -14.51 20.73 13.62
CA HIS A 657 -14.31 22.10 13.15
C HIS A 657 -15.47 23.01 13.58
N HIS A 658 -15.19 24.28 13.91
CA HIS A 658 -16.17 25.19 14.52
C HIS A 658 -17.28 25.62 13.55
N ARG A 659 -17.09 25.37 12.26
CA ARG A 659 -18.02 25.67 11.17
C ARG A 659 -18.96 24.50 10.84
N ILE A 660 -18.77 23.35 11.48
CA ILE A 660 -19.67 22.21 11.32
C ILE A 660 -20.79 22.37 12.35
N ASN A 661 -22.02 22.53 11.86
CA ASN A 661 -23.21 22.43 12.68
C ASN A 661 -23.71 20.99 12.60
N TYR A 662 -23.58 20.25 13.70
CA TYR A 662 -24.14 18.90 13.84
C TYR A 662 -25.61 18.95 14.25
#